data_AF-A0A0W0YLF0-F1
#
_entry.id   AF-A0A0W0YLF0-F1
#
_cell.length_a   1.000
_cell.length_b   1.000
_cell.length_c   1.000
_cell.angle_alpha   90.00
_cell.angle_beta   90.00
_cell.angle_gamma   90.00
#
_symmetry.space_group_name_H-M   'P 1'
#
loop_
_entity.id
_entity.type
_entity.pdbx_description
1 polymer ?
#
loop_
_entity_poly.entity_id
_entity_poly.type
_entity_poly.pdbx_seq_one_letter_code
_entity_poly.pdbx_strand_id
1 'polypeptide(L)'
;MATFTVFCYGTGESQAQTNNIISQFSKACRPGESTYIDGPGFLGTEVEANARRGANEIIEWLKGQDANAHNINLAGFSRGSVTSIYIANYLKEEQKKLAEKEQQLVLEGKQLDAGEKKLLTQLQNINLNLFLMDPVAGMTDKSKMDGRRIPDNVKSVVTVIQTDEMRRDFKPQDITRLVIDSPQTTKVSMLPMYGNHSDLIKIKNKDMTAGPQIAWHSLHQFLTQHGTRFTDDAKPQIVYSEGAPSDLVANPSAQQLLELFSQNHEQRADFLKSGMKTKLFDGMPVPRAPRSINEHLHFYVKNSDFFTNQLERELFKITYPKAFNYLFEKNRFDLRFPNDSASSKEDVEAELAILKRDNSKLFKRLVDDGHVKLTRGPIQQVDQISVIGPNGVTSLEPCATVQQMFPNLVTNDLIRQYAPEMNKLAQLEMDVYRATFNYQRNKSEANFAGERPEYDRAKEIRNEIQRLVNHHPGDDNTKFHRALDALEQHFIAMLKASSTSDLVPMLGKVLNKHGRRYQVSDPGLTREVLSALVHTTLSVLKEAISFAGNLGHVGGSALYVVGHAIQDIGRRANEMLGTLGCNPLKYFAAAIAYALQGIGFAIKNSFGLKPLTNLISSGLNYIRDAANRAILDVKVDRIDAAAPQIPDAQQRGEQRHEPVPVQELPGIDQPVIERLREPLLAAEHPGSGPASEPVPVALHSTAEFRQAVRQQKVQSEQTEHGALLSDGIPLSDDDRGLQLTSTSS
;
A
#
# COMPACT_ATOMS: atom_id res chain seq x y z
N MET A 1 -28.98 3.63 -6.20
CA MET A 1 -27.93 2.62 -5.90
C MET A 1 -28.09 2.22 -4.44
N ALA A 2 -28.39 0.96 -4.17
CA ALA A 2 -28.50 0.45 -2.80
C ALA A 2 -27.13 0.02 -2.25
N THR A 3 -26.98 0.03 -0.93
CA THR A 3 -25.76 -0.40 -0.22
C THR A 3 -26.06 -1.61 0.65
N PHE A 4 -25.15 -2.56 0.70
CA PHE A 4 -25.19 -3.69 1.63
C PHE A 4 -23.83 -3.84 2.33
N THR A 5 -23.84 -4.00 3.65
CA THR A 5 -22.60 -4.12 4.45
C THR A 5 -22.53 -5.47 5.16
N VAL A 6 -21.40 -6.17 5.04
CA VAL A 6 -21.15 -7.44 5.72
C VAL A 6 -20.05 -7.24 6.77
N PHE A 7 -20.36 -7.61 8.01
CA PHE A 7 -19.41 -7.55 9.13
C PHE A 7 -18.90 -8.96 9.47
N CYS A 8 -17.61 -9.20 9.31
CA CYS A 8 -16.99 -10.50 9.56
C CYS A 8 -16.18 -10.50 10.86
N TYR A 9 -16.59 -11.31 11.82
CA TYR A 9 -16.02 -11.36 13.16
C TYR A 9 -14.72 -12.16 13.23
N GLY A 10 -13.87 -11.85 14.22
CA GLY A 10 -12.60 -12.52 14.45
C GLY A 10 -12.76 -13.93 15.04
N THR A 11 -11.66 -14.65 15.19
CA THR A 11 -11.68 -16.03 15.74
C THR A 11 -12.36 -16.08 17.11
N GLY A 12 -13.39 -16.92 17.26
CA GLY A 12 -14.14 -17.09 18.50
C GLY A 12 -15.04 -15.91 18.87
N GLU A 13 -15.22 -14.94 17.97
CA GLU A 13 -16.08 -13.78 18.18
C GLU A 13 -17.45 -13.98 17.48
N SER A 14 -18.52 -13.55 18.13
CA SER A 14 -19.89 -13.51 17.58
C SER A 14 -20.56 -12.17 17.84
N GLN A 15 -21.63 -11.85 17.11
CA GLN A 15 -22.38 -10.60 17.35
C GLN A 15 -22.98 -10.53 18.77
N ALA A 16 -23.43 -11.68 19.28
CA ALA A 16 -24.09 -11.77 20.58
C ALA A 16 -23.14 -11.50 21.76
N GLN A 17 -21.89 -11.95 21.67
CA GLN A 17 -20.97 -11.98 22.82
C GLN A 17 -19.84 -10.96 22.72
N THR A 18 -19.54 -10.46 21.53
CA THR A 18 -18.34 -9.64 21.31
C THR A 18 -18.62 -8.17 21.53
N ASN A 19 -17.72 -7.51 22.25
CA ASN A 19 -17.66 -6.07 22.37
C ASN A 19 -16.35 -5.53 21.76
N ASN A 20 -16.41 -5.13 20.49
CA ASN A 20 -15.29 -4.58 19.72
C ASN A 20 -15.81 -3.69 18.57
N ILE A 21 -14.91 -3.13 17.78
CA ILE A 21 -15.25 -2.29 16.63
C ILE A 21 -16.20 -2.94 15.63
N ILE A 22 -16.00 -4.20 15.25
CA ILE A 22 -16.88 -4.89 14.30
C ILE A 22 -18.29 -5.02 14.88
N SER A 23 -18.41 -5.33 16.17
CA SER A 23 -19.70 -5.50 16.81
C SER A 23 -20.49 -4.22 17.01
N GLN A 24 -19.82 -3.11 17.32
CA GLN A 24 -20.48 -1.81 17.45
C GLN A 24 -20.99 -1.31 16.09
N PHE A 25 -20.17 -1.42 15.05
CA PHE A 25 -20.57 -1.01 13.71
C PHE A 25 -21.69 -1.87 13.14
N SER A 26 -21.66 -3.19 13.36
CA SER A 26 -22.75 -4.08 12.95
C SER A 26 -24.07 -3.74 13.63
N LYS A 27 -24.06 -3.49 14.94
CA LYS A 27 -25.28 -3.18 15.72
C LYS A 27 -25.88 -1.80 15.38
N ALA A 28 -25.04 -0.87 14.94
CA ALA A 28 -25.46 0.48 14.59
C ALA A 28 -26.02 0.61 13.16
N CYS A 29 -25.89 -0.41 12.31
CA CYS A 29 -26.41 -0.35 10.94
C CYS A 29 -27.94 -0.46 10.91
N ARG A 30 -28.56 0.16 9.91
CA ARG A 30 -30.02 0.08 9.71
C ARG A 30 -30.44 -1.37 9.39
N PRO A 31 -31.58 -1.85 9.92
CA PRO A 31 -32.08 -3.19 9.62
C PRO A 31 -32.25 -3.43 8.12
N GLY A 32 -31.78 -4.58 7.62
CA GLY A 32 -31.89 -4.96 6.20
C GLY A 32 -30.81 -4.37 5.27
N GLU A 33 -30.00 -3.42 5.74
CA GLU A 33 -28.87 -2.84 4.97
C GLU A 33 -27.52 -3.48 5.33
N SER A 34 -27.52 -4.43 6.28
CA SER A 34 -26.32 -5.14 6.69
C SER A 34 -26.60 -6.56 7.16
N THR A 35 -25.56 -7.38 7.17
CA THR A 35 -25.53 -8.71 7.79
C THR A 35 -24.20 -8.90 8.52
N TYR A 36 -24.11 -9.97 9.31
CA TYR A 36 -22.89 -10.34 10.01
C TYR A 36 -22.58 -11.82 9.88
N ILE A 37 -21.30 -12.13 9.88
CA ILE A 37 -20.77 -13.48 9.82
C ILE A 37 -19.95 -13.70 11.09
N ASP A 38 -20.48 -14.55 11.97
CA ASP A 38 -19.77 -14.99 13.17
C ASP A 38 -18.42 -15.59 12.79
N GLY A 39 -17.45 -15.36 13.67
CA GLY A 39 -16.09 -15.79 13.46
C GLY A 39 -15.93 -17.30 13.52
N PRO A 40 -14.88 -17.84 12.87
CA PRO A 40 -14.60 -19.26 12.95
C PRO A 40 -14.16 -19.66 14.37
N GLY A 41 -14.22 -20.95 14.66
CA GLY A 41 -13.67 -21.51 15.90
C GLY A 41 -12.15 -21.36 15.97
N PHE A 42 -11.56 -21.78 17.09
CA PHE A 42 -10.12 -21.64 17.33
C PHE A 42 -9.24 -22.24 16.21
N LEU A 43 -9.67 -23.34 15.60
CA LEU A 43 -8.96 -24.00 14.51
C LEU A 43 -9.06 -23.24 13.17
N GLY A 44 -10.08 -22.40 12.98
CA GLY A 44 -10.24 -21.62 11.74
C GLY A 44 -10.85 -22.39 10.57
N THR A 45 -11.30 -23.62 10.79
CA THR A 45 -11.81 -24.54 9.77
C THR A 45 -13.04 -24.02 9.04
N GLU A 46 -13.77 -23.07 9.64
CA GLU A 46 -15.02 -22.54 9.12
C GLU A 46 -14.84 -21.34 8.18
N VAL A 47 -13.61 -20.82 7.98
CA VAL A 47 -13.38 -19.59 7.18
C VAL A 47 -14.00 -19.68 5.78
N GLU A 48 -13.79 -20.79 5.07
CA GLU A 48 -14.33 -20.99 3.72
C GLU A 48 -15.86 -21.13 3.72
N ALA A 49 -16.42 -21.90 4.66
CA ALA A 49 -17.86 -22.09 4.78
C ALA A 49 -18.57 -20.77 5.13
N ASN A 50 -18.01 -20.02 6.08
CA ASN A 50 -18.47 -18.68 6.45
C ASN A 50 -18.44 -17.72 5.27
N ALA A 51 -17.38 -17.77 4.45
CA ALA A 51 -17.28 -16.93 3.28
C ALA A 51 -18.27 -17.33 2.17
N ARG A 52 -18.51 -18.63 1.94
CA ARG A 52 -19.56 -19.08 1.01
C ARG A 52 -20.94 -18.60 1.45
N ARG A 53 -21.25 -18.72 2.74
CA ARG A 53 -22.50 -18.18 3.32
C ARG A 53 -22.61 -16.67 3.07
N GLY A 54 -21.58 -15.89 3.40
CA GLY A 54 -21.58 -14.45 3.18
C GLY A 54 -21.73 -14.05 1.71
N ALA A 55 -21.08 -14.76 0.78
CA ALA A 55 -21.25 -14.55 -0.66
C ALA A 55 -22.67 -14.87 -1.12
N ASN A 56 -23.27 -15.96 -0.63
CA ASN A 56 -24.65 -16.32 -0.95
C ASN A 56 -25.65 -15.28 -0.41
N GLU A 57 -25.45 -14.76 0.80
CA GLU A 57 -26.28 -13.68 1.35
C GLU A 57 -26.24 -12.42 0.48
N ILE A 58 -25.06 -12.05 -0.03
CA ILE A 58 -24.91 -10.92 -0.98
C ILE A 58 -25.64 -11.23 -2.30
N ILE A 59 -25.50 -12.45 -2.83
CA ILE A 59 -26.16 -12.85 -4.08
C ILE A 59 -27.68 -12.82 -3.94
N GLU A 60 -28.23 -13.34 -2.85
CA GLU A 60 -29.67 -13.31 -2.58
C GLU A 60 -30.16 -11.86 -2.39
N TRP A 61 -29.38 -11.02 -1.70
CA TRP A 61 -29.68 -9.59 -1.60
C TRP A 61 -29.71 -8.92 -2.98
N LEU A 62 -28.72 -9.18 -3.85
CA LEU A 62 -28.63 -8.63 -5.21
C LEU A 62 -29.84 -9.03 -6.07
N LYS A 63 -30.26 -10.30 -6.01
CA LYS A 63 -31.44 -10.79 -6.75
C LYS A 63 -32.71 -10.01 -6.38
N GLY A 64 -32.83 -9.60 -5.11
CA GLY A 64 -33.93 -8.77 -4.61
C GLY A 64 -33.85 -7.28 -4.99
N GLN A 65 -32.75 -6.80 -5.59
CA GLN A 65 -32.61 -5.41 -6.00
C GLN A 65 -33.04 -5.17 -7.45
N ASP A 66 -33.67 -4.03 -7.73
CA ASP A 66 -34.06 -3.66 -9.10
C ASP A 66 -32.91 -3.08 -9.92
N ALA A 67 -31.99 -2.37 -9.27
CA ALA A 67 -30.86 -1.74 -9.96
C ALA A 67 -29.79 -2.76 -10.38
N ASN A 68 -28.93 -2.34 -11.32
CA ASN A 68 -27.80 -3.14 -11.79
C ASN A 68 -26.49 -2.80 -11.07
N ALA A 69 -26.41 -1.67 -10.36
CA ALA A 69 -25.18 -1.22 -9.69
C ALA A 69 -25.46 -0.98 -8.21
N HIS A 70 -24.56 -1.48 -7.37
CA HIS A 70 -24.69 -1.53 -5.91
C HIS A 70 -23.35 -1.33 -5.22
N ASN A 71 -23.38 -0.78 -4.00
CA ASN A 71 -22.23 -0.76 -3.11
C ASN A 71 -22.27 -1.98 -2.20
N ILE A 72 -21.18 -2.75 -2.17
CA ILE A 72 -21.01 -3.86 -1.23
C ILE A 72 -19.79 -3.55 -0.38
N ASN A 73 -19.98 -3.46 0.94
CA ASN A 73 -18.90 -3.14 1.88
C ASN A 73 -18.63 -4.35 2.77
N LEU A 74 -17.39 -4.79 2.85
CA LEU A 74 -16.95 -5.89 3.72
C LEU A 74 -16.02 -5.31 4.77
N ALA A 75 -16.38 -5.44 6.05
CA ALA A 75 -15.55 -5.02 7.17
C ALA A 75 -15.24 -6.23 8.05
N GLY A 76 -13.95 -6.50 8.27
CA GLY A 76 -13.52 -7.69 9.00
C GLY A 76 -12.43 -7.41 10.03
N PHE A 77 -12.34 -8.29 11.02
CA PHE A 77 -11.23 -8.35 11.95
C PHE A 77 -10.62 -9.77 11.99
N SER A 78 -9.29 -9.88 12.09
CA SER A 78 -8.60 -11.16 12.25
C SER A 78 -8.89 -12.14 11.10
N ARG A 79 -9.34 -13.36 11.41
CA ARG A 79 -9.86 -14.31 10.43
C ARG A 79 -11.12 -13.82 9.72
N GLY A 80 -11.92 -12.95 10.32
CA GLY A 80 -13.04 -12.28 9.66
C GLY A 80 -12.60 -11.38 8.49
N SER A 81 -11.45 -10.73 8.60
CA SER A 81 -10.83 -10.02 7.48
C SER A 81 -10.44 -10.99 6.36
N VAL A 82 -9.95 -12.18 6.70
CA VAL A 82 -9.65 -13.23 5.72
C VAL A 82 -10.93 -13.77 5.09
N THR A 83 -11.99 -14.01 5.87
CA THR A 83 -13.33 -14.34 5.37
C THR A 83 -13.84 -13.28 4.39
N SER A 84 -13.61 -11.99 4.64
CA SER A 84 -13.97 -10.91 3.70
C SER A 84 -13.24 -11.04 2.37
N ILE A 85 -11.95 -11.41 2.39
CA ILE A 85 -11.18 -11.68 1.16
C ILE A 85 -11.76 -12.90 0.41
N TYR A 86 -12.11 -13.98 1.11
CA TYR A 86 -12.76 -15.14 0.48
C TYR A 86 -14.12 -14.80 -0.12
N ILE A 87 -14.96 -14.00 0.57
CA ILE A 87 -16.25 -13.54 0.03
C ILE A 87 -16.04 -12.82 -1.31
N ALA A 88 -15.07 -11.91 -1.38
CA ALA A 88 -14.76 -11.19 -2.62
C ALA A 88 -14.37 -12.15 -3.77
N ASN A 89 -13.57 -13.19 -3.47
CA ASN A 89 -13.18 -14.20 -4.45
C ASN A 89 -14.37 -15.06 -4.89
N TYR A 90 -15.26 -15.47 -3.99
CA TYR A 90 -16.46 -16.23 -4.36
C TYR A 90 -17.42 -15.44 -5.24
N LEU A 91 -17.63 -14.14 -4.96
CA LEU A 91 -18.41 -13.27 -5.84
C LEU A 91 -17.77 -13.17 -7.23
N LYS A 92 -16.44 -13.11 -7.31
CA LYS A 92 -15.73 -13.09 -8.60
C LYS A 92 -15.83 -14.43 -9.33
N GLU A 93 -15.77 -15.54 -8.60
CA GLU A 93 -15.93 -16.88 -9.16
C GLU A 93 -17.32 -17.06 -9.77
N GLU A 94 -18.37 -16.62 -9.05
CA GLU A 94 -19.74 -16.67 -9.55
C GLU A 94 -19.94 -15.80 -10.80
N GLN A 95 -19.36 -14.59 -10.81
CA GLN A 95 -19.35 -13.73 -11.99
C GLN A 95 -18.72 -14.44 -13.20
N LYS A 96 -17.60 -15.15 -13.00
CA LYS A 96 -16.92 -15.87 -14.08
C LYS A 96 -17.74 -17.05 -14.59
N LYS A 97 -18.31 -17.85 -13.68
CA LYS A 97 -19.18 -18.99 -14.03
C LYS A 97 -20.35 -18.56 -14.91
N LEU A 98 -21.04 -17.48 -14.53
CA LEU A 98 -22.15 -16.95 -15.33
C LEU A 98 -21.68 -16.38 -16.67
N ALA A 99 -20.53 -15.71 -16.73
CA ALA A 99 -19.98 -15.20 -17.98
C ALA A 99 -19.55 -16.33 -18.94
N GLU A 100 -18.93 -17.40 -18.43
CA GLU A 100 -18.56 -18.58 -19.21
C GLU A 100 -19.80 -19.32 -19.72
N LYS A 101 -20.82 -19.49 -18.86
CA LYS A 101 -22.13 -20.05 -19.25
C LYS A 101 -22.80 -19.21 -20.34
N GLU A 102 -22.76 -17.88 -20.24
CA GLU A 102 -23.26 -16.98 -21.28
C GLU A 102 -22.54 -17.19 -22.61
N GLN A 103 -21.20 -17.21 -22.61
CA GLN A 103 -20.42 -17.43 -23.82
C GLN A 103 -20.75 -18.78 -24.47
N GLN A 104 -20.87 -19.85 -23.68
CA GLN A 104 -21.24 -21.16 -24.18
C GLN A 104 -22.64 -21.16 -24.81
N LEU A 105 -23.63 -20.56 -24.13
CA LEU A 105 -25.00 -20.49 -24.64
C LEU A 105 -25.09 -19.67 -25.94
N VAL A 106 -24.32 -18.57 -26.06
CA VAL A 106 -24.26 -17.77 -27.28
C VAL A 106 -23.75 -18.60 -28.46
N LEU A 107 -22.75 -19.48 -28.27
CA LEU A 107 -22.28 -20.41 -29.30
C LEU A 107 -23.35 -21.43 -29.72
N GLU A 108 -24.29 -21.75 -28.83
CA GLU A 108 -25.43 -22.64 -29.08
C GLU A 108 -26.67 -21.90 -29.63
N GLY A 109 -26.61 -20.58 -29.86
CA GLY A 109 -27.77 -19.76 -30.25
C GLY A 109 -28.80 -19.57 -29.13
N LYS A 110 -28.41 -19.79 -27.88
CA LYS A 110 -29.22 -19.62 -26.66
C LYS A 110 -28.77 -18.39 -25.85
N GLN A 111 -29.49 -18.06 -24.80
CA GLN A 111 -29.18 -16.98 -23.87
C GLN A 111 -29.32 -17.46 -22.42
N LEU A 112 -28.64 -16.79 -21.48
CA LEU A 112 -28.89 -16.97 -20.04
C LEU A 112 -30.35 -16.69 -19.71
N ASP A 113 -30.88 -17.31 -18.66
CA ASP A 113 -32.18 -16.90 -18.14
C ASP A 113 -32.13 -15.46 -17.63
N ALA A 114 -33.29 -14.79 -17.57
CA ALA A 114 -33.36 -13.38 -17.23
C ALA A 114 -32.80 -13.07 -15.83
N GLY A 115 -32.95 -14.00 -14.87
CA GLY A 115 -32.43 -13.86 -13.51
C GLY A 115 -30.91 -13.97 -13.46
N GLU A 116 -30.35 -14.99 -14.13
CA GLU A 116 -28.90 -15.17 -14.28
C GLU A 116 -28.25 -14.01 -15.03
N LYS A 117 -28.88 -13.53 -16.12
CA LYS A 117 -28.37 -12.38 -16.87
C LYS A 117 -28.37 -11.11 -16.03
N LYS A 118 -29.42 -10.88 -15.25
CA LYS A 118 -29.51 -9.78 -14.29
C LYS A 118 -28.40 -9.89 -13.23
N LEU A 119 -28.25 -11.07 -12.61
CA LEU A 119 -27.23 -11.31 -11.60
C LEU A 119 -25.80 -11.11 -12.16
N LEU A 120 -25.51 -11.63 -13.35
CA LEU A 120 -24.23 -11.41 -14.02
C LEU A 120 -23.95 -9.91 -14.21
N THR A 121 -24.95 -9.17 -14.69
CA THR A 121 -24.86 -7.72 -14.88
C THR A 121 -24.64 -7.00 -13.55
N GLN A 122 -25.31 -7.43 -12.48
CA GLN A 122 -25.13 -6.89 -11.14
C GLN A 122 -23.71 -7.15 -10.62
N LEU A 123 -23.23 -8.40 -10.69
CA LEU A 123 -21.88 -8.79 -10.27
C LEU A 123 -20.77 -8.07 -11.06
N GLN A 124 -20.98 -7.77 -12.33
CA GLN A 124 -20.04 -6.98 -13.14
C GLN A 124 -19.97 -5.50 -12.70
N ASN A 125 -21.05 -4.98 -12.12
CA ASN A 125 -21.23 -3.56 -11.78
C ASN A 125 -21.24 -3.28 -10.26
N ILE A 126 -20.88 -4.25 -9.42
CA ILE A 126 -20.72 -4.00 -7.98
C ILE A 126 -19.52 -3.08 -7.72
N ASN A 127 -19.72 -2.16 -6.78
CA ASN A 127 -18.65 -1.41 -6.14
C ASN A 127 -18.30 -2.12 -4.83
N LEU A 128 -17.42 -3.13 -4.91
CA LEU A 128 -17.01 -3.93 -3.76
C LEU A 128 -15.83 -3.26 -3.02
N ASN A 129 -15.99 -3.00 -1.72
CA ASN A 129 -15.00 -2.31 -0.89
C ASN A 129 -14.68 -3.12 0.37
N LEU A 130 -13.41 -3.22 0.73
CA LEU A 130 -12.92 -4.03 1.86
C LEU A 130 -12.21 -3.14 2.90
N PHE A 131 -12.59 -3.25 4.18
CA PHE A 131 -11.86 -2.72 5.32
C PHE A 131 -11.41 -3.86 6.23
N LEU A 132 -10.11 -4.11 6.27
CA LEU A 132 -9.52 -5.31 6.86
C LEU A 132 -8.67 -4.93 8.07
N MET A 133 -9.08 -5.35 9.27
CA MET A 133 -8.30 -5.17 10.49
C MET A 133 -7.50 -6.43 10.81
N ASP A 134 -6.18 -6.33 10.81
CA ASP A 134 -5.21 -7.40 11.02
C ASP A 134 -5.56 -8.74 10.35
N PRO A 135 -5.61 -8.83 9.01
CA PRO A 135 -6.00 -10.06 8.33
C PRO A 135 -5.03 -11.20 8.61
N VAL A 136 -5.42 -12.14 9.49
CA VAL A 136 -4.57 -13.28 9.91
C VAL A 136 -5.30 -14.58 9.58
N ALA A 137 -4.72 -15.39 8.69
CA ALA A 137 -5.34 -16.66 8.27
C ALA A 137 -5.25 -17.77 9.34
N GLY A 138 -4.26 -17.71 10.24
CA GLY A 138 -3.95 -18.81 11.17
C GLY A 138 -3.19 -19.96 10.49
N MET A 139 -2.75 -20.98 11.25
CA MET A 139 -1.78 -21.98 10.78
C MET A 139 -2.16 -22.76 9.52
N THR A 140 -3.44 -23.12 9.37
CA THR A 140 -3.97 -24.00 8.32
C THR A 140 -4.10 -23.31 6.96
N ASP A 141 -4.26 -21.99 6.93
CA ASP A 141 -4.70 -21.27 5.73
C ASP A 141 -3.68 -20.23 5.23
N LYS A 142 -2.47 -20.17 5.82
CA LYS A 142 -1.47 -19.12 5.50
C LYS A 142 -1.01 -19.11 4.04
N SER A 143 -1.07 -20.25 3.35
CA SER A 143 -0.61 -20.42 1.97
C SER A 143 -1.76 -20.42 0.95
N LYS A 144 -3.02 -20.50 1.39
CA LYS A 144 -4.17 -20.55 0.48
C LYS A 144 -4.30 -19.23 -0.26
N MET A 145 -4.38 -19.32 -1.59
CA MET A 145 -4.43 -18.14 -2.47
C MET A 145 -5.66 -17.28 -2.24
N ASP A 146 -6.82 -17.90 -2.02
CA ASP A 146 -8.09 -17.19 -1.91
C ASP A 146 -8.22 -16.38 -0.61
N GLY A 147 -7.38 -16.66 0.40
CA GLY A 147 -7.28 -15.86 1.62
C GLY A 147 -6.31 -14.67 1.53
N ARG A 148 -5.70 -14.43 0.37
CA ARG A 148 -4.72 -13.36 0.15
C ARG A 148 -4.80 -12.68 -1.22
N ARG A 149 -5.65 -13.17 -2.12
CA ARG A 149 -5.91 -12.57 -3.43
C ARG A 149 -7.05 -11.56 -3.33
N ILE A 150 -6.80 -10.32 -3.76
CA ILE A 150 -7.82 -9.28 -3.91
C ILE A 150 -8.23 -9.26 -5.39
N PRO A 151 -9.43 -9.76 -5.74
CA PRO A 151 -9.89 -9.86 -7.12
C PRO A 151 -10.20 -8.48 -7.74
N ASP A 152 -10.29 -8.45 -9.07
CA ASP A 152 -10.52 -7.25 -9.90
C ASP A 152 -11.91 -6.60 -9.75
N ASN A 153 -12.87 -7.29 -9.14
CA ASN A 153 -14.17 -6.72 -8.75
C ASN A 153 -14.06 -5.81 -7.52
N VAL A 154 -12.97 -5.85 -6.74
CA VAL A 154 -12.74 -4.96 -5.60
C VAL A 154 -12.26 -3.58 -6.09
N LYS A 155 -12.96 -2.52 -5.67
CA LYS A 155 -12.66 -1.12 -6.03
C LYS A 155 -11.80 -0.40 -5.00
N SER A 156 -11.96 -0.74 -3.72
CA SER A 156 -11.21 -0.14 -2.62
C SER A 156 -10.87 -1.19 -1.58
N VAL A 157 -9.61 -1.24 -1.14
CA VAL A 157 -9.18 -2.04 0.00
C VAL A 157 -8.31 -1.21 0.93
N VAL A 158 -8.68 -1.19 2.21
CA VAL A 158 -7.90 -0.63 3.30
C VAL A 158 -7.56 -1.75 4.26
N THR A 159 -6.29 -1.92 4.58
CA THR A 159 -5.82 -2.92 5.53
C THR A 159 -5.07 -2.23 6.66
N VAL A 160 -5.52 -2.41 7.90
CA VAL A 160 -4.82 -1.97 9.12
C VAL A 160 -4.03 -3.15 9.66
N ILE A 161 -2.72 -2.99 9.91
CA ILE A 161 -1.82 -4.07 10.31
C ILE A 161 -1.09 -3.72 11.60
N GLN A 162 -1.16 -4.60 12.59
CA GLN A 162 -0.62 -4.37 13.92
C GLN A 162 0.87 -4.78 13.99
N THR A 163 1.75 -3.85 14.34
CA THR A 163 3.21 -4.07 14.25
C THR A 163 3.77 -4.85 15.44
N ASP A 164 3.12 -4.79 16.61
CA ASP A 164 3.64 -5.34 17.88
C ASP A 164 3.01 -6.66 18.29
N GLU A 165 2.25 -7.29 17.40
CA GLU A 165 1.85 -8.66 17.63
C GLU A 165 3.07 -9.59 17.50
N MET A 166 3.34 -10.39 18.53
CA MET A 166 4.56 -11.20 18.64
C MET A 166 4.30 -12.71 18.66
N ARG A 167 3.05 -13.16 18.59
CA ARG A 167 2.72 -14.59 18.47
C ARG A 167 3.14 -15.09 17.09
N ARG A 168 3.96 -16.15 17.08
CA ARG A 168 4.57 -16.72 15.87
C ARG A 168 3.57 -17.04 14.76
N ASP A 169 2.35 -17.45 15.12
CA ASP A 169 1.33 -17.85 14.17
C ASP A 169 0.41 -16.73 13.68
N PHE A 170 0.46 -15.57 14.33
CA PHE A 170 -0.31 -14.39 13.98
C PHE A 170 0.42 -13.56 12.94
N LYS A 171 0.66 -14.15 11.77
CA LYS A 171 1.30 -13.44 10.68
C LYS A 171 0.23 -12.86 9.74
N PRO A 172 0.16 -11.53 9.55
CA PRO A 172 -0.90 -10.88 8.78
C PRO A 172 -0.73 -11.09 7.27
N GLN A 173 -1.78 -10.85 6.50
CA GLN A 173 -1.74 -10.68 5.04
C GLN A 173 -1.30 -9.25 4.74
N ASP A 174 0.01 -9.07 4.63
CA ASP A 174 0.68 -7.77 4.46
C ASP A 174 1.14 -7.56 2.99
N ILE A 175 1.92 -6.51 2.70
CA ILE A 175 2.40 -6.24 1.32
C ILE A 175 3.23 -7.40 0.74
N THR A 176 3.79 -8.25 1.61
CA THR A 176 4.58 -9.41 1.18
C THR A 176 3.71 -10.60 0.77
N ARG A 177 2.40 -10.56 1.04
CA ARG A 177 1.47 -11.68 0.87
C ARG A 177 0.27 -11.39 0.01
N LEU A 178 -0.30 -10.19 0.16
CA LEU A 178 -1.49 -9.82 -0.57
C LEU A 178 -1.17 -9.72 -2.07
N VAL A 179 -2.02 -10.32 -2.88
CA VAL A 179 -1.94 -10.29 -4.35
C VAL A 179 -3.10 -9.45 -4.85
N ILE A 180 -2.81 -8.31 -5.47
CA ILE A 180 -3.83 -7.44 -6.04
C ILE A 180 -3.93 -7.75 -7.53
N ASP A 181 -5.10 -8.24 -7.98
CA ASP A 181 -5.28 -8.63 -9.38
C ASP A 181 -5.28 -7.44 -10.34
N SER A 182 -5.93 -6.34 -9.95
CA SER A 182 -6.07 -5.13 -10.78
C SER A 182 -5.65 -3.85 -10.05
N PRO A 183 -4.35 -3.66 -9.77
CA PRO A 183 -3.86 -2.52 -9.00
C PRO A 183 -3.98 -1.16 -9.70
N GLN A 184 -4.48 -1.08 -10.94
CA GLN A 184 -4.85 0.21 -11.58
C GLN A 184 -6.25 0.70 -11.21
N THR A 185 -7.15 -0.24 -10.91
CA THR A 185 -8.56 0.08 -10.64
C THR A 185 -8.90 -0.10 -9.18
N THR A 186 -8.20 -0.99 -8.48
CA THR A 186 -8.34 -1.19 -7.04
C THR A 186 -7.48 -0.17 -6.30
N LYS A 187 -8.11 0.73 -5.54
CA LYS A 187 -7.41 1.61 -4.59
C LYS A 187 -6.95 0.78 -3.39
N VAL A 188 -5.68 0.89 -3.01
CA VAL A 188 -5.08 0.06 -1.95
C VAL A 188 -4.34 0.95 -0.96
N SER A 189 -4.75 0.89 0.31
CA SER A 189 -3.97 1.44 1.44
C SER A 189 -3.67 0.34 2.45
N MET A 190 -2.40 0.21 2.83
CA MET A 190 -1.96 -0.70 3.88
C MET A 190 -1.31 0.14 4.98
N LEU A 191 -1.87 0.08 6.19
CA LEU A 191 -1.59 0.99 7.29
C LEU A 191 -1.01 0.19 8.47
N PRO A 192 0.32 0.09 8.56
CA PRO A 192 0.95 -0.33 9.80
C PRO A 192 0.48 0.58 10.94
N MET A 193 0.20 0.00 12.09
CA MET A 193 -0.23 0.69 13.29
C MET A 193 0.36 -0.02 14.50
N TYR A 194 0.69 0.75 15.54
CA TYR A 194 1.16 0.21 16.79
C TYR A 194 0.11 -0.69 17.45
N GLY A 195 0.59 -1.65 18.24
CA GLY A 195 -0.22 -2.57 19.04
C GLY A 195 -0.10 -4.02 18.61
N ASN A 196 -0.60 -4.90 19.48
CA ASN A 196 -0.86 -6.30 19.21
C ASN A 196 -2.20 -6.48 18.48
N HIS A 197 -2.52 -7.73 18.12
CA HIS A 197 -3.67 -8.08 17.28
C HIS A 197 -5.00 -7.41 17.67
N SER A 198 -5.26 -7.19 18.97
CA SER A 198 -6.55 -6.68 19.45
C SER A 198 -6.46 -5.26 20.06
N ASP A 199 -5.33 -4.57 19.92
CA ASP A 199 -5.13 -3.27 20.55
C ASP A 199 -5.87 -2.12 19.84
N LEU A 200 -6.32 -2.30 18.59
CA LEU A 200 -7.02 -1.25 17.82
C LEU A 200 -8.54 -1.45 17.73
N ILE A 201 -9.05 -2.59 18.21
CA ILE A 201 -10.48 -2.92 18.10
C ILE A 201 -11.31 -2.46 19.31
N LYS A 202 -10.63 -1.94 20.35
CA LYS A 202 -11.20 -1.37 21.59
C LYS A 202 -10.12 -0.70 22.42
N ILE A 203 -10.51 0.21 23.30
CA ILE A 203 -9.61 0.86 24.25
C ILE A 203 -9.35 -0.08 25.42
N LYS A 204 -8.10 -0.56 25.56
CA LYS A 204 -7.75 -1.51 26.63
C LYS A 204 -7.41 -0.86 27.97
N ASN A 205 -6.90 0.36 27.94
CA ASN A 205 -6.59 1.17 29.10
C ASN A 205 -6.45 2.64 28.65
N LYS A 206 -6.33 3.55 29.61
CA LYS A 206 -6.24 5.01 29.39
C LYS A 206 -4.99 5.45 28.63
N ASP A 207 -3.95 4.63 28.59
CA ASP A 207 -2.66 4.93 27.96
C ASP A 207 -2.58 4.34 26.54
N MET A 208 -3.68 3.76 26.02
CA MET A 208 -3.76 3.14 24.69
C MET A 208 -5.08 3.51 23.99
N THR A 209 -5.34 4.80 23.87
CA THR A 209 -6.62 5.34 23.34
C THR A 209 -6.54 5.75 21.87
N ALA A 210 -5.41 6.31 21.44
CA ALA A 210 -5.33 7.00 20.15
C ALA A 210 -5.44 6.03 18.96
N GLY A 211 -4.75 4.89 19.02
CA GLY A 211 -4.83 3.83 18.01
C GLY A 211 -6.27 3.38 17.74
N PRO A 212 -7.04 2.93 18.75
CA PRO A 212 -8.46 2.62 18.61
C PRO A 212 -9.30 3.75 18.01
N GLN A 213 -9.08 5.00 18.44
CA GLN A 213 -9.84 6.16 17.93
C GLN A 213 -9.57 6.41 16.44
N ILE A 214 -8.30 6.33 16.02
CA ILE A 214 -7.91 6.43 14.60
C ILE A 214 -8.59 5.33 13.77
N ALA A 215 -8.58 4.08 14.25
CA ALA A 215 -9.23 2.96 13.57
C ALA A 215 -10.75 3.15 13.48
N TRP A 216 -11.39 3.66 14.54
CA TRP A 216 -12.82 3.97 14.58
C TRP A 216 -13.21 5.03 13.56
N HIS A 217 -12.49 6.16 13.53
CA HIS A 217 -12.70 7.22 12.55
C HIS A 217 -12.50 6.71 11.12
N SER A 218 -11.47 5.90 10.91
CA SER A 218 -11.14 5.31 9.61
C SER A 218 -12.24 4.39 9.10
N LEU A 219 -12.74 3.46 9.94
CA LEU A 219 -13.82 2.55 9.54
C LEU A 219 -15.13 3.32 9.29
N HIS A 220 -15.47 4.27 10.16
CA HIS A 220 -16.67 5.10 9.98
C HIS A 220 -16.64 5.88 8.67
N GLN A 221 -15.53 6.58 8.40
CA GLN A 221 -15.41 7.34 7.16
C GLN A 221 -15.42 6.42 5.94
N PHE A 222 -14.74 5.28 6.00
CA PHE A 222 -14.73 4.29 4.92
C PHE A 222 -16.13 3.75 4.62
N LEU A 223 -16.90 3.39 5.65
CA LEU A 223 -18.25 2.84 5.44
C LEU A 223 -19.22 3.90 4.92
N THR A 224 -19.23 5.10 5.51
CA THR A 224 -20.17 6.17 5.11
C THR A 224 -19.87 6.71 3.71
N GLN A 225 -18.60 6.89 3.33
CA GLN A 225 -18.25 7.31 1.96
C GLN A 225 -18.65 6.25 0.91
N HIS A 226 -18.73 4.98 1.31
CA HIS A 226 -19.19 3.88 0.47
C HIS A 226 -20.67 3.55 0.70
N GLY A 227 -21.42 4.49 1.29
CA GLY A 227 -22.88 4.49 1.34
C GLY A 227 -23.53 3.68 2.46
N THR A 228 -22.77 3.13 3.40
CA THR A 228 -23.35 2.51 4.61
C THR A 228 -24.01 3.59 5.46
N ARG A 229 -25.22 3.31 5.96
CA ARG A 229 -25.97 4.21 6.83
C ARG A 229 -26.13 3.59 8.22
N PHE A 230 -26.03 4.43 9.24
CA PHE A 230 -26.25 4.05 10.62
C PHE A 230 -27.63 4.51 11.08
N THR A 231 -28.15 3.87 12.12
CA THR A 231 -29.38 4.28 12.81
C THR A 231 -29.17 5.67 13.40
N ASP A 232 -30.16 6.54 13.21
CA ASP A 232 -30.14 7.96 13.62
C ASP A 232 -28.96 8.77 13.07
N ASP A 233 -28.31 8.27 12.02
CA ASP A 233 -27.08 8.83 11.43
C ASP A 233 -25.96 9.07 12.46
N ALA A 234 -26.02 8.34 13.59
CA ALA A 234 -25.08 8.44 14.68
C ALA A 234 -23.82 7.59 14.42
N LYS A 235 -22.65 8.13 14.77
CA LYS A 235 -21.41 7.38 14.73
C LYS A 235 -21.45 6.27 15.80
N PRO A 236 -21.07 5.03 15.48
CA PRO A 236 -21.04 3.95 16.47
C PRO A 236 -20.10 4.27 17.64
N GLN A 237 -20.56 3.98 18.86
CA GLN A 237 -19.82 4.26 20.10
C GLN A 237 -18.52 3.46 20.19
N ILE A 238 -17.46 4.08 20.72
CA ILE A 238 -16.18 3.40 20.98
C ILE A 238 -16.27 2.61 22.29
N VAL A 239 -15.63 1.46 22.34
CA VAL A 239 -15.74 0.53 23.47
C VAL A 239 -14.44 0.33 24.20
N TYR A 240 -14.57 -0.03 25.47
CA TYR A 240 -13.47 -0.26 26.39
C TYR A 240 -13.41 -1.73 26.78
N SER A 241 -12.22 -2.21 27.17
CA SER A 241 -12.09 -3.53 27.81
C SER A 241 -12.88 -3.59 29.12
N GLU A 242 -12.90 -2.48 29.85
CA GLU A 242 -13.59 -2.29 31.11
C GLU A 242 -14.31 -0.94 31.03
N GLY A 243 -15.63 -0.93 31.23
CA GLY A 243 -16.44 0.30 31.17
C GLY A 243 -17.50 0.29 30.06
N ALA A 244 -18.39 1.28 30.13
CA ALA A 244 -19.45 1.48 29.16
C ALA A 244 -18.90 2.05 27.84
N PRO A 245 -19.54 1.76 26.69
CA PRO A 245 -19.25 2.46 25.44
C PRO A 245 -19.41 3.98 25.59
N SER A 246 -18.64 4.74 24.82
CA SER A 246 -18.69 6.21 24.83
C SER A 246 -18.76 6.78 23.42
N ASP A 247 -19.28 8.00 23.32
CA ASP A 247 -19.32 8.70 22.04
C ASP A 247 -17.92 9.20 21.65
N LEU A 248 -17.64 9.11 20.35
CA LEU A 248 -16.43 9.65 19.74
C LEU A 248 -16.75 11.01 19.11
N VAL A 249 -15.83 11.98 19.21
CA VAL A 249 -15.98 13.30 18.59
C VAL A 249 -16.41 13.16 17.12
N ALA A 250 -17.38 13.96 16.68
CA ALA A 250 -17.88 13.95 15.32
C ALA A 250 -16.76 14.34 14.33
N ASN A 251 -16.73 13.67 13.15
CA ASN A 251 -15.84 13.89 12.00
C ASN A 251 -14.60 14.77 12.23
N PRO A 252 -13.43 14.16 12.55
CA PRO A 252 -12.25 14.92 12.93
C PRO A 252 -11.67 15.67 11.74
N SER A 253 -11.12 16.87 11.98
CA SER A 253 -10.30 17.59 11.00
C SER A 253 -8.97 16.89 10.77
N ALA A 254 -8.25 17.26 9.70
CA ALA A 254 -6.91 16.73 9.43
C ALA A 254 -5.94 16.98 10.59
N GLN A 255 -6.01 18.17 11.19
CA GLN A 255 -5.25 18.56 12.37
C GLN A 255 -5.59 17.68 13.60
N GLN A 256 -6.88 17.39 13.85
CA GLN A 256 -7.30 16.54 14.96
C GLN A 256 -6.85 15.08 14.78
N LEU A 257 -6.91 14.54 13.56
CA LEU A 257 -6.37 13.20 13.27
C LEU A 257 -4.84 13.17 13.46
N LEU A 258 -4.12 14.22 13.05
CA LEU A 258 -2.68 14.31 13.22
C LEU A 258 -2.27 14.42 14.70
N GLU A 259 -3.08 15.10 15.51
CA GLU A 259 -2.94 15.11 16.97
C GLU A 259 -3.14 13.71 17.58
N LEU A 260 -4.14 12.94 17.11
CA LEU A 260 -4.29 11.55 17.52
C LEU A 260 -3.07 10.70 17.14
N PHE A 261 -2.49 10.87 15.94
CA PHE A 261 -1.24 10.18 15.60
C PHE A 261 -0.10 10.57 16.54
N SER A 262 -0.01 11.85 16.92
CA SER A 262 1.02 12.35 17.84
C SER A 262 0.87 11.72 19.22
N GLN A 263 -0.36 11.58 19.71
CA GLN A 263 -0.69 10.83 20.92
C GLN A 263 -0.34 9.34 20.78
N ASN A 264 -0.64 8.72 19.63
CA ASN A 264 -0.32 7.33 19.36
C ASN A 264 1.19 7.04 19.45
N HIS A 265 2.05 8.00 19.04
CA HIS A 265 3.50 7.91 19.21
C HIS A 265 3.93 7.98 20.68
N GLU A 266 3.32 8.83 21.51
CA GLU A 266 3.59 8.82 22.96
C GLU A 266 3.19 7.50 23.62
N GLN A 267 2.11 6.89 23.14
CA GLN A 267 1.56 5.62 23.64
C GLN A 267 2.33 4.38 23.13
N ARG A 268 3.37 4.57 22.29
CA ARG A 268 4.13 3.47 21.65
C ARG A 268 4.64 2.43 22.63
N ALA A 269 5.16 2.85 23.79
CA ALA A 269 5.72 1.95 24.78
C ALA A 269 4.66 0.98 25.36
N ASP A 270 3.44 1.46 25.57
CA ASP A 270 2.33 0.65 26.10
C ASP A 270 1.80 -0.34 25.07
N PHE A 271 1.70 0.07 23.80
CA PHE A 271 1.41 -0.84 22.68
C PHE A 271 2.46 -1.95 22.56
N LEU A 272 3.75 -1.61 22.63
CA LEU A 272 4.82 -2.62 22.58
C LEU A 272 4.74 -3.59 23.78
N LYS A 273 4.52 -3.06 24.99
CA LYS A 273 4.34 -3.87 26.20
C LYS A 273 3.13 -4.81 26.09
N SER A 274 2.04 -4.37 25.46
CA SER A 274 0.86 -5.19 25.18
C SER A 274 1.19 -6.40 24.29
N GLY A 275 2.09 -6.25 23.32
CA GLY A 275 2.59 -7.33 22.45
C GLY A 275 3.44 -8.39 23.16
N MET A 276 4.21 -7.96 24.16
CA MET A 276 5.10 -8.81 24.95
C MET A 276 4.38 -9.67 26.00
N LYS A 277 3.13 -9.36 26.33
CA LYS A 277 2.35 -10.13 27.31
C LYS A 277 2.05 -11.53 26.81
N THR A 278 2.41 -12.53 27.61
CA THR A 278 2.04 -13.94 27.40
C THR A 278 0.77 -14.26 28.17
N LYS A 279 -0.26 -14.78 27.49
CA LYS A 279 -1.45 -15.35 28.12
C LYS A 279 -1.37 -16.88 28.08
N LEU A 280 -1.94 -17.52 29.10
CA LEU A 280 -2.01 -18.99 29.20
C LEU A 280 -2.69 -19.65 27.98
N PHE A 281 -3.57 -18.90 27.28
CA PHE A 281 -4.33 -19.36 26.12
C PHE A 281 -3.76 -18.92 24.76
N ASP A 282 -2.52 -18.43 24.68
CA ASP A 282 -1.90 -17.96 23.43
C ASP A 282 -1.39 -19.08 22.50
N GLY A 283 -1.86 -20.31 22.67
CA GLY A 283 -1.46 -21.49 21.88
C GLY A 283 -0.18 -22.15 22.38
N MET A 284 0.55 -22.86 21.50
CA MET A 284 1.80 -23.51 21.86
C MET A 284 2.80 -22.49 22.44
N PRO A 285 3.53 -22.82 23.54
CA PRO A 285 4.50 -21.92 24.16
C PRO A 285 5.74 -21.80 23.27
N VAL A 286 5.64 -20.96 22.25
CA VAL A 286 6.72 -20.66 21.30
C VAL A 286 7.28 -19.28 21.61
N PRO A 287 8.60 -19.06 21.49
CA PRO A 287 9.19 -17.74 21.73
C PRO A 287 8.47 -16.64 20.93
N ARG A 288 8.15 -15.56 21.63
CA ARG A 288 7.63 -14.32 21.05
C ARG A 288 8.69 -13.74 20.11
N ALA A 289 8.28 -13.34 18.92
CA ALA A 289 9.18 -12.73 17.94
C ALA A 289 8.46 -11.56 17.26
N PRO A 290 9.14 -10.44 17.00
CA PRO A 290 8.58 -9.36 16.20
C PRO A 290 8.09 -9.87 14.85
N ARG A 291 6.99 -9.32 14.36
CA ARG A 291 6.53 -9.59 12.99
C ARG A 291 7.55 -9.09 11.97
N SER A 292 7.69 -9.82 10.87
CA SER A 292 8.53 -9.44 9.72
C SER A 292 8.10 -8.11 9.08
N ILE A 293 6.91 -7.59 9.35
CA ILE A 293 6.50 -6.26 8.89
C ILE A 293 7.42 -5.16 9.46
N ASN A 294 7.97 -5.34 10.66
CA ASN A 294 8.88 -4.37 11.27
C ASN A 294 10.20 -4.22 10.48
N GLU A 295 10.61 -5.23 9.73
CA GLU A 295 11.77 -5.19 8.84
C GLU A 295 11.47 -4.48 7.50
N HIS A 296 10.20 -4.19 7.24
CA HIS A 296 9.69 -3.73 5.94
C HIS A 296 8.89 -2.42 6.03
N LEU A 297 8.88 -1.72 7.17
CA LEU A 297 8.05 -0.51 7.37
C LEU A 297 8.32 0.58 6.32
N HIS A 298 9.56 0.71 5.87
CA HIS A 298 9.97 1.65 4.82
C HIS A 298 9.33 1.40 3.44
N PHE A 299 8.70 0.23 3.22
CA PHE A 299 7.90 -0.05 2.01
C PHE A 299 6.44 0.39 2.14
N TYR A 300 5.99 0.76 3.34
CA TYR A 300 4.63 1.24 3.60
C TYR A 300 4.56 2.76 3.69
N VAL A 301 5.65 3.40 4.15
CA VAL A 301 5.75 4.85 4.29
C VAL A 301 7.21 5.29 4.23
N LYS A 302 7.47 6.43 3.59
CA LYS A 302 8.79 7.06 3.59
C LYS A 302 9.08 7.69 4.94
N ASN A 303 10.34 7.67 5.38
CA ASN A 303 10.74 8.08 6.73
C ASN A 303 9.96 7.30 7.81
N SER A 304 9.92 5.96 7.69
CA SER A 304 9.15 5.09 8.59
C SER A 304 9.60 5.10 10.05
N ASP A 305 10.80 5.62 10.33
CA ASP A 305 11.27 5.84 11.71
C ASP A 305 10.57 7.04 12.35
N PHE A 306 10.09 7.99 11.53
CA PHE A 306 9.30 9.14 11.95
C PHE A 306 7.80 8.85 11.83
N PHE A 307 7.30 8.46 10.65
CA PHE A 307 5.87 8.25 10.43
C PHE A 307 5.44 6.81 10.70
N THR A 308 4.31 6.63 11.39
CA THR A 308 3.69 5.33 11.66
C THR A 308 3.24 4.66 10.35
N ASN A 309 2.61 5.43 9.46
CA ASN A 309 2.11 4.98 8.16
C ASN A 309 1.87 6.14 7.19
N GLN A 310 1.46 5.78 5.97
CA GLN A 310 1.19 6.71 4.88
C GLN A 310 0.08 7.73 5.20
N LEU A 311 -0.93 7.36 5.99
CA LEU A 311 -2.01 8.27 6.36
C LEU A 311 -1.48 9.42 7.25
N GLU A 312 -0.68 9.13 8.27
CA GLU A 312 -0.05 10.16 9.12
C GLU A 312 0.77 11.13 8.28
N ARG A 313 1.59 10.59 7.36
CA ARG A 313 2.47 11.37 6.50
C ARG A 313 1.70 12.32 5.59
N GLU A 314 0.64 11.84 4.94
CA GLU A 314 -0.18 12.65 4.07
C GLU A 314 -1.03 13.67 4.84
N LEU A 315 -1.52 13.33 6.05
CA LEU A 315 -2.20 14.27 6.94
C LEU A 315 -1.28 15.42 7.33
N PHE A 316 0.00 15.16 7.61
CA PHE A 316 0.97 16.21 7.87
C PHE A 316 1.11 17.13 6.66
N LYS A 317 1.26 16.56 5.45
CA LYS A 317 1.38 17.33 4.22
C LYS A 317 0.19 18.27 3.97
N ILE A 318 -1.04 17.78 4.12
CA ILE A 318 -2.21 18.62 3.85
C ILE A 318 -2.49 19.65 4.95
N THR A 319 -1.98 19.43 6.16
CA THR A 319 -2.22 20.33 7.31
C THR A 319 -1.16 21.42 7.40
N TYR A 320 0.11 21.08 7.13
CA TYR A 320 1.26 21.98 7.22
C TYR A 320 2.15 21.81 5.98
N PRO A 321 1.65 22.21 4.79
CA PRO A 321 2.31 21.93 3.52
C PRO A 321 3.70 22.56 3.39
N LYS A 322 3.96 23.74 3.96
CA LYS A 322 5.26 24.42 3.83
C LYS A 322 6.35 23.66 4.59
N ALA A 323 6.09 23.35 5.85
CA ALA A 323 6.95 22.58 6.73
C ALA A 323 7.15 21.17 6.18
N PHE A 324 6.09 20.52 5.70
CA PHE A 324 6.22 19.19 5.11
C PHE A 324 7.12 19.21 3.88
N ASN A 325 6.84 20.10 2.92
CA ASN A 325 7.59 20.19 1.67
C ASN A 325 9.06 20.50 1.92
N TYR A 326 9.35 21.44 2.82
CA TYR A 326 10.72 21.82 3.17
C TYR A 326 11.49 20.71 3.89
N LEU A 327 10.85 20.03 4.85
CA LEU A 327 11.52 19.04 5.71
C LEU A 327 11.60 17.63 5.09
N PHE A 328 10.65 17.26 4.22
CA PHE A 328 10.51 15.89 3.72
C PHE A 328 10.53 15.76 2.18
N GLU A 329 10.42 16.86 1.42
CA GLU A 329 10.35 16.85 -0.05
C GLU A 329 11.38 17.77 -0.72
N LYS A 330 12.43 18.18 0.00
CA LYS A 330 13.49 19.08 -0.46
C LYS A 330 12.97 20.40 -1.05
N ASN A 331 11.89 20.93 -0.49
CA ASN A 331 11.27 22.18 -0.90
C ASN A 331 10.93 22.23 -2.41
N ARG A 332 10.59 21.07 -3.00
CA ARG A 332 10.26 20.97 -4.41
C ARG A 332 8.89 21.59 -4.67
N PHE A 333 8.78 22.37 -5.75
CA PHE A 333 7.51 22.89 -6.20
C PHE A 333 6.50 21.76 -6.46
N ASP A 334 5.30 21.92 -5.92
CA ASP A 334 4.19 20.98 -6.02
C ASP A 334 2.97 21.73 -6.57
N LEU A 335 2.54 21.37 -7.78
CA LEU A 335 1.41 22.01 -8.47
C LEU A 335 0.10 21.96 -7.67
N ARG A 336 -0.03 21.01 -6.73
CA ARG A 336 -1.20 20.91 -5.86
C ARG A 336 -1.16 21.95 -4.74
N PHE A 337 0.02 22.46 -4.39
CA PHE A 337 0.25 23.43 -3.32
C PHE A 337 1.05 24.63 -3.86
N PRO A 338 0.50 25.40 -4.83
CA PRO A 338 1.28 26.39 -5.58
C PRO A 338 1.84 27.53 -4.71
N ASN A 339 1.17 27.86 -3.61
CA ASN A 339 1.57 28.93 -2.68
C ASN A 339 2.30 28.42 -1.44
N ASP A 340 2.32 27.10 -1.24
CA ASP A 340 2.85 26.45 -0.04
C ASP A 340 3.99 25.49 -0.33
N SER A 341 4.40 25.39 -1.60
CA SER A 341 5.59 24.65 -2.04
C SER A 341 6.68 25.64 -2.48
N ALA A 342 7.95 25.22 -2.45
CA ALA A 342 9.08 26.11 -2.68
C ALA A 342 9.10 27.34 -1.73
N SER A 343 8.74 27.11 -0.47
CA SER A 343 8.61 28.15 0.56
C SER A 343 9.97 28.69 1.01
N SER A 344 9.99 29.95 1.47
CA SER A 344 11.17 30.52 2.13
C SER A 344 11.41 29.87 3.50
N LYS A 345 12.60 30.07 4.06
CA LYS A 345 12.91 29.57 5.40
C LYS A 345 12.01 30.21 6.46
N GLU A 346 11.74 31.50 6.31
CA GLU A 346 10.94 32.32 7.22
C GLU A 346 9.47 31.87 7.20
N ASP A 347 8.92 31.53 6.03
CA ASP A 347 7.58 30.98 5.89
C ASP A 347 7.43 29.64 6.61
N VAL A 348 8.46 28.79 6.50
CA VAL A 348 8.49 27.48 7.15
C VAL A 348 8.59 27.63 8.67
N GLU A 349 9.45 28.54 9.16
CA GLU A 349 9.56 28.83 10.59
C GLU A 349 8.26 29.38 11.17
N ALA A 350 7.54 30.21 10.42
CA ALA A 350 6.22 30.71 10.81
C ALA A 350 5.17 29.59 10.89
N GLU A 351 5.12 28.69 9.91
CA GLU A 351 4.20 27.53 9.95
C GLU A 351 4.57 26.55 11.08
N LEU A 352 5.86 26.35 11.34
CA LEU A 352 6.35 25.56 12.48
C LEU A 352 5.97 26.19 13.84
N ALA A 353 5.90 27.52 13.94
CA ALA A 353 5.41 28.19 15.13
C ALA A 353 3.91 27.94 15.36
N ILE A 354 3.11 27.88 14.28
CA ILE A 354 1.70 27.46 14.35
C ILE A 354 1.63 26.01 14.81
N LEU A 355 2.38 25.10 14.18
CA LEU A 355 2.45 23.69 14.57
C LEU A 355 2.84 23.51 16.04
N LYS A 356 3.81 24.27 16.57
CA LYS A 356 4.22 24.20 17.98
C LYS A 356 3.06 24.50 18.93
N ARG A 357 2.19 25.43 18.58
CA ARG A 357 1.00 25.80 19.37
C ARG A 357 -0.11 24.75 19.21
N ASP A 358 -0.32 24.32 17.99
CA ASP A 358 -1.49 23.55 17.57
C ASP A 358 -1.32 22.04 17.80
N ASN A 359 -0.10 21.51 17.73
CA ASN A 359 0.29 20.13 18.02
C ASN A 359 1.75 20.11 18.51
N SER A 360 1.92 20.44 19.79
CA SER A 360 3.23 20.53 20.44
C SER A 360 3.99 19.20 20.48
N LYS A 361 3.28 18.07 20.41
CA LYS A 361 3.84 16.72 20.42
C LYS A 361 4.54 16.39 19.12
N LEU A 362 3.89 16.67 17.97
CA LEU A 362 4.52 16.54 16.67
C LEU A 362 5.69 17.50 16.53
N PHE A 363 5.54 18.76 16.97
CA PHE A 363 6.65 19.70 16.96
C PHE A 363 7.84 19.20 17.78
N LYS A 364 7.61 18.68 18.98
CA LYS A 364 8.66 18.08 19.82
C LYS A 364 9.36 16.93 19.10
N ARG A 365 8.61 16.05 18.42
CA ARG A 365 9.20 14.95 17.62
C ARG A 365 10.07 15.47 16.48
N LEU A 366 9.68 16.56 15.80
CA LEU A 366 10.52 17.20 14.78
C LEU A 366 11.82 17.76 15.38
N VAL A 367 11.78 18.29 16.60
CA VAL A 367 12.99 18.74 17.31
C VAL A 367 13.87 17.56 17.71
N ASP A 368 13.28 16.53 18.32
CA ASP A 368 13.99 15.35 18.83
C ASP A 368 14.66 14.56 17.68
N ASP A 369 14.03 14.51 16.50
CA ASP A 369 14.57 13.87 15.29
C ASP A 369 15.56 14.78 14.51
N GLY A 370 15.79 16.00 14.99
CA GLY A 370 16.79 16.93 14.44
C GLY A 370 16.33 17.69 13.19
N HIS A 371 15.05 17.62 12.82
CA HIS A 371 14.47 18.42 11.73
C HIS A 371 14.39 19.91 12.07
N VAL A 372 14.17 20.24 13.35
CA VAL A 372 14.00 21.62 13.84
C VAL A 372 14.98 21.89 14.98
N LYS A 373 15.61 23.06 14.98
CA LYS A 373 16.49 23.52 16.06
C LYS A 373 15.81 24.62 16.86
N LEU A 374 15.83 24.47 18.18
CA LEU A 374 15.48 25.54 19.11
C LEU A 374 16.77 26.20 19.59
N THR A 375 16.89 27.50 19.37
CA THR A 375 17.98 28.32 19.93
C THR A 375 17.41 29.28 20.95
N ARG A 376 18.15 29.54 22.04
CA ARG A 376 17.74 30.57 23.01
C ARG A 376 17.85 31.92 22.31
N GLY A 377 16.72 32.61 22.18
CA GLY A 377 16.71 33.96 21.62
C GLY A 377 17.49 34.96 22.49
N PRO A 378 17.90 36.11 21.92
CA PRO A 378 18.58 37.17 22.66
C PRO A 378 17.70 37.76 23.79
N ILE A 379 16.37 37.62 23.67
CA ILE A 379 15.41 37.91 24.74
C ILE A 379 15.13 36.60 25.47
N GLN A 380 15.52 36.51 26.74
CA GLN A 380 15.70 35.29 27.55
C GLN A 380 14.46 34.41 27.80
N GLN A 381 13.37 34.53 27.03
CA GLN A 381 12.12 33.81 27.28
C GLN A 381 11.42 33.23 26.04
N VAL A 382 11.94 33.43 24.82
CA VAL A 382 11.32 32.86 23.60
C VAL A 382 12.36 32.02 22.85
N ASP A 383 12.09 30.71 22.72
CA ASP A 383 12.88 29.86 21.84
C ASP A 383 12.72 30.31 20.39
N GLN A 384 13.82 30.63 19.73
CA GLN A 384 13.83 30.89 18.29
C GLN A 384 13.84 29.56 17.55
N ILE A 385 12.79 29.33 16.78
CA ILE A 385 12.66 28.18 15.87
C ILE A 385 13.56 28.43 14.67
N SER A 386 14.36 27.44 14.30
CA SER A 386 15.18 27.51 13.09
C SER A 386 15.26 26.18 12.36
N VAL A 387 15.33 26.24 11.03
CA VAL A 387 15.58 25.10 10.15
C VAL A 387 16.94 25.24 9.45
N ILE A 388 17.63 24.12 9.18
CA ILE A 388 18.96 24.14 8.55
C ILE A 388 18.84 24.45 7.05
N GLY A 389 18.14 23.60 6.31
CA GLY A 389 18.00 23.65 4.87
C GLY A 389 16.97 22.61 4.39
N PRO A 390 16.52 22.67 3.13
CA PRO A 390 15.58 21.69 2.59
C PRO A 390 16.13 20.26 2.71
N ASN A 391 15.31 19.33 3.21
CA ASN A 391 15.70 17.94 3.47
C ASN A 391 14.63 16.94 2.98
N GLY A 392 14.93 15.66 3.10
CA GLY A 392 14.02 14.56 2.82
C GLY A 392 14.24 13.91 1.46
N VAL A 393 13.17 13.36 0.91
CA VAL A 393 13.20 12.66 -0.38
C VAL A 393 12.99 13.64 -1.52
N THR A 394 13.40 13.23 -2.70
CA THR A 394 13.24 14.04 -3.91
C THR A 394 11.89 13.84 -4.58
N SER A 395 11.06 12.86 -4.22
CA SER A 395 9.73 12.62 -4.83
C SER A 395 8.63 13.33 -4.06
N LEU A 396 7.58 13.78 -4.76
CA LEU A 396 6.41 14.40 -4.14
C LEU A 396 5.46 13.32 -3.62
N GLU A 397 4.84 13.59 -2.46
CA GLU A 397 3.92 12.69 -1.80
C GLU A 397 2.55 12.68 -2.49
N PRO A 398 1.92 11.53 -2.80
CA PRO A 398 0.74 11.45 -3.67
C PRO A 398 -0.58 11.92 -3.04
N CYS A 399 -0.70 11.99 -1.70
CA CYS A 399 -1.97 12.26 -1.00
C CYS A 399 -3.09 11.23 -1.32
N ALA A 400 -2.72 10.03 -1.79
CA ALA A 400 -3.65 9.03 -2.28
C ALA A 400 -4.39 8.30 -1.15
N THR A 401 -3.73 8.08 0.00
CA THR A 401 -4.33 7.42 1.16
C THR A 401 -5.38 8.30 1.83
N VAL A 402 -5.12 9.60 2.02
CA VAL A 402 -6.11 10.55 2.53
C VAL A 402 -7.28 10.69 1.56
N GLN A 403 -7.04 10.75 0.25
CA GLN A 403 -8.12 10.73 -0.74
C GLN A 403 -8.97 9.45 -0.67
N GLN A 404 -8.35 8.30 -0.38
CA GLN A 404 -9.08 7.03 -0.26
C GLN A 404 -9.87 6.95 1.04
N MET A 405 -9.33 7.45 2.16
CA MET A 405 -9.90 7.22 3.48
C MET A 405 -10.71 8.38 4.03
N PHE A 406 -10.32 9.62 3.73
CA PHE A 406 -10.90 10.85 4.23
C PHE A 406 -10.98 11.90 3.11
N PRO A 407 -11.72 11.63 2.00
CA PRO A 407 -11.79 12.52 0.85
C PRO A 407 -12.35 13.91 1.18
N ASN A 408 -13.12 14.03 2.27
CA ASN A 408 -13.65 15.28 2.79
C ASN A 408 -12.57 16.18 3.42
N LEU A 409 -11.42 15.63 3.81
CA LEU A 409 -10.28 16.41 4.34
C LEU A 409 -9.42 17.01 3.23
N VAL A 410 -9.61 16.57 1.99
CA VAL A 410 -8.95 17.14 0.81
C VAL A 410 -9.78 18.32 0.33
N THR A 411 -9.52 19.50 0.89
CA THR A 411 -10.22 20.76 0.58
C THR A 411 -9.72 21.45 -0.68
N ASN A 412 -8.50 21.11 -1.12
CA ASN A 412 -7.88 21.68 -2.31
C ASN A 412 -8.18 20.82 -3.54
N ASP A 413 -8.96 21.37 -4.48
CA ASP A 413 -9.37 20.66 -5.70
C ASP A 413 -8.21 20.29 -6.63
N LEU A 414 -7.09 21.02 -6.56
CA LEU A 414 -5.89 20.68 -7.34
C LEU A 414 -5.34 19.30 -6.93
N ILE A 415 -5.45 18.92 -5.65
CA ILE A 415 -5.04 17.59 -5.19
C ILE A 415 -5.84 16.49 -5.91
N ARG A 416 -7.15 16.71 -6.13
CA ARG A 416 -8.02 15.76 -6.84
C ARG A 416 -7.75 15.78 -8.35
N GLN A 417 -7.59 16.96 -8.93
CA GLN A 417 -7.36 17.14 -10.36
C GLN A 417 -6.06 16.48 -10.85
N TYR A 418 -4.96 16.64 -10.10
CA TYR A 418 -3.64 16.15 -10.51
C TYR A 418 -3.29 14.74 -9.98
N ALA A 419 -4.13 14.13 -9.14
CA ALA A 419 -3.87 12.80 -8.57
C ALA A 419 -3.53 11.71 -9.62
N PRO A 420 -4.24 11.59 -10.77
CA PRO A 420 -3.93 10.55 -11.74
C PRO A 420 -2.52 10.63 -12.33
N GLU A 421 -1.97 11.83 -12.48
CA GLU A 421 -0.62 12.05 -13.00
C GLU A 421 0.42 11.90 -11.91
N MET A 422 0.21 12.55 -10.76
CA MET A 422 1.15 12.58 -9.64
C MET A 422 1.34 11.21 -8.98
N ASN A 423 0.32 10.34 -9.04
CA ASN A 423 0.38 9.04 -8.40
C ASN A 423 1.08 7.98 -9.26
N LYS A 424 1.41 8.24 -10.53
CA LYS A 424 2.01 7.25 -11.43
C LYS A 424 3.32 6.67 -10.91
N LEU A 425 4.20 7.53 -10.39
CA LEU A 425 5.50 7.12 -9.85
C LEU A 425 5.33 6.23 -8.61
N ALA A 426 4.52 6.66 -7.65
CA ALA A 426 4.22 5.88 -6.44
C ALA A 426 3.51 4.56 -6.77
N GLN A 427 2.62 4.55 -7.76
CA GLN A 427 1.95 3.34 -8.21
C GLN A 427 2.93 2.35 -8.84
N LEU A 428 3.85 2.81 -9.69
CA LEU A 428 4.91 1.97 -10.25
C LEU A 428 5.80 1.40 -9.15
N GLU A 429 6.22 2.22 -8.19
CA GLU A 429 7.01 1.78 -7.04
C GLU A 429 6.30 0.63 -6.28
N MET A 430 5.01 0.80 -5.97
CA MET A 430 4.21 -0.22 -5.29
C MET A 430 3.96 -1.47 -6.13
N ASP A 431 3.78 -1.34 -7.45
CA ASP A 431 3.66 -2.49 -8.36
C ASP A 431 4.93 -3.34 -8.33
N VAL A 432 6.11 -2.70 -8.33
CA VAL A 432 7.41 -3.38 -8.24
C VAL A 432 7.57 -4.08 -6.89
N TYR A 433 7.24 -3.41 -5.79
CA TYR A 433 7.32 -4.01 -4.46
C TYR A 433 6.45 -5.25 -4.37
N ARG A 434 5.18 -5.16 -4.79
CA ARG A 434 4.25 -6.30 -4.79
C ARG A 434 4.74 -7.44 -5.68
N ALA A 435 5.20 -7.16 -6.90
CA ALA A 435 5.68 -8.19 -7.82
C ALA A 435 6.90 -8.94 -7.27
N THR A 436 7.88 -8.21 -6.76
CA THR A 436 9.13 -8.81 -6.25
C THR A 436 8.95 -9.50 -4.89
N PHE A 437 8.06 -9.02 -4.02
CA PHE A 437 7.72 -9.75 -2.80
C PHE A 437 6.91 -11.02 -3.09
N ASN A 438 5.92 -10.92 -3.98
CA ASN A 438 5.16 -12.07 -4.45
C ASN A 438 6.12 -13.13 -5.02
N TYR A 439 7.09 -12.71 -5.84
CA TYR A 439 8.16 -13.58 -6.31
C TYR A 439 8.89 -14.26 -5.15
N GLN A 440 9.47 -13.51 -4.22
CA GLN A 440 10.25 -14.13 -3.14
C GLN A 440 9.44 -15.07 -2.24
N ARG A 441 8.14 -14.83 -2.10
CA ARG A 441 7.28 -15.58 -1.19
C ARG A 441 6.60 -16.80 -1.82
N ASN A 442 6.07 -16.66 -3.03
CA ASN A 442 5.24 -17.69 -3.65
C ASN A 442 6.09 -18.64 -4.49
N LYS A 443 6.85 -19.48 -3.79
CA LYS A 443 7.63 -20.57 -4.40
C LYS A 443 6.70 -21.48 -5.22
N SER A 444 7.14 -21.88 -6.41
CA SER A 444 6.43 -22.90 -7.18
C SER A 444 6.45 -24.24 -6.43
N GLU A 445 5.44 -25.08 -6.67
CA GLU A 445 5.33 -26.40 -6.02
C GLU A 445 6.57 -27.28 -6.26
N ALA A 446 7.24 -27.09 -7.41
CA ALA A 446 8.47 -27.78 -7.78
C ALA A 446 9.73 -27.32 -7.00
N ASN A 447 9.71 -26.15 -6.35
CA ASN A 447 10.88 -25.54 -5.68
C ASN A 447 10.58 -25.14 -4.23
N PHE A 448 9.99 -26.05 -3.45
CA PHE A 448 9.55 -25.77 -2.08
C PHE A 448 10.70 -25.47 -1.10
N ALA A 449 11.82 -26.21 -1.19
CA ALA A 449 12.89 -26.16 -0.18
C ALA A 449 14.05 -25.18 -0.50
N GLY A 450 14.32 -24.89 -1.78
CA GLY A 450 15.44 -24.04 -2.20
C GLY A 450 15.16 -22.53 -2.17
N GLU A 451 16.22 -21.72 -2.24
CA GLU A 451 16.10 -20.31 -2.63
C GLU A 451 15.72 -20.22 -4.11
N ARG A 452 14.81 -19.30 -4.44
CA ARG A 452 14.36 -19.13 -5.82
C ARG A 452 15.53 -18.66 -6.70
N PRO A 453 15.61 -19.06 -7.97
CA PRO A 453 16.48 -18.40 -8.96
C PRO A 453 16.27 -16.87 -8.86
N GLU A 454 17.27 -16.01 -8.99
CA GLU A 454 17.03 -14.53 -8.96
C GLU A 454 16.44 -13.95 -7.65
N TYR A 455 16.50 -14.65 -6.51
CA TYR A 455 16.03 -14.10 -5.23
C TYR A 455 16.69 -12.75 -4.89
N ASP A 456 18.02 -12.66 -5.08
CA ASP A 456 18.80 -11.46 -4.84
C ASP A 456 18.48 -10.37 -5.87
N ARG A 457 18.32 -10.71 -7.15
CA ARG A 457 17.91 -9.77 -8.18
C ARG A 457 16.56 -9.12 -7.86
N ALA A 458 15.60 -9.87 -7.33
CA ALA A 458 14.32 -9.30 -6.89
C ALA A 458 14.51 -8.23 -5.78
N LYS A 459 15.47 -8.43 -4.88
CA LYS A 459 15.85 -7.45 -3.85
C LYS A 459 16.60 -6.26 -4.45
N GLU A 460 17.53 -6.50 -5.38
CA GLU A 460 18.26 -5.46 -6.10
C GLU A 460 17.31 -4.54 -6.86
N ILE A 461 16.35 -5.09 -7.60
CA ILE A 461 15.32 -4.32 -8.31
C ILE A 461 14.57 -3.40 -7.35
N ARG A 462 14.11 -3.90 -6.20
CA ARG A 462 13.40 -3.06 -5.22
C ARG A 462 14.27 -1.92 -4.72
N ASN A 463 15.52 -2.22 -4.33
CA ASN A 463 16.44 -1.23 -3.79
C ASN A 463 16.80 -0.17 -4.84
N GLU A 464 16.99 -0.58 -6.09
CA GLU A 464 17.26 0.32 -7.19
C GLU A 464 16.09 1.26 -7.47
N ILE A 465 14.87 0.72 -7.52
CA ILE A 465 13.65 1.52 -7.74
C ILE A 465 13.41 2.47 -6.58
N GLN A 466 13.54 2.01 -5.34
CA GLN A 466 13.45 2.86 -4.16
C GLN A 466 14.45 4.02 -4.22
N ARG A 467 15.71 3.73 -4.60
CA ARG A 467 16.76 4.74 -4.74
C ARG A 467 16.43 5.75 -5.85
N LEU A 468 15.94 5.27 -6.98
CA LEU A 468 15.53 6.13 -8.11
C LEU A 468 14.37 7.06 -7.71
N VAL A 469 13.33 6.51 -7.06
CA VAL A 469 12.16 7.28 -6.65
C VAL A 469 12.51 8.29 -5.55
N ASN A 470 13.31 7.90 -4.56
CA ASN A 470 13.53 8.72 -3.36
C ASN A 470 14.72 9.67 -3.47
N HIS A 471 15.77 9.33 -4.23
CA HIS A 471 17.03 10.07 -4.18
C HIS A 471 17.51 10.62 -5.53
N HIS A 472 17.02 10.09 -6.65
CA HIS A 472 17.42 10.59 -7.96
C HIS A 472 16.88 12.00 -8.20
N PRO A 473 17.70 12.96 -8.66
CA PRO A 473 17.22 14.30 -9.00
C PRO A 473 16.30 14.27 -10.23
N GLY A 474 15.45 15.29 -10.34
CA GLY A 474 14.50 15.46 -11.44
C GLY A 474 13.04 15.42 -11.00
N ASP A 475 12.15 15.66 -11.95
CA ASP A 475 10.71 15.55 -11.75
C ASP A 475 10.21 14.11 -11.70
N ASP A 476 8.98 13.92 -11.24
CA ASP A 476 8.44 12.59 -10.99
C ASP A 476 8.16 11.82 -12.28
N ASN A 477 7.91 12.50 -13.41
CA ASN A 477 7.76 11.88 -14.72
C ASN A 477 9.10 11.37 -15.26
N THR A 478 10.17 12.17 -15.11
CA THR A 478 11.54 11.73 -15.42
C THR A 478 11.93 10.50 -14.61
N LYS A 479 11.62 10.49 -13.31
CA LYS A 479 11.89 9.31 -12.45
C LYS A 479 11.04 8.11 -12.82
N PHE A 480 9.78 8.32 -13.19
CA PHE A 480 8.89 7.26 -13.64
C PHE A 480 9.47 6.52 -14.85
N HIS A 481 9.92 7.26 -15.86
CA HIS A 481 10.55 6.65 -17.03
C HIS A 481 11.87 5.94 -16.70
N ARG A 482 12.73 6.53 -15.85
CA ARG A 482 13.98 5.88 -15.41
C ARG A 482 13.73 4.61 -14.60
N ALA A 483 12.71 4.59 -13.76
CA ALA A 483 12.31 3.41 -13.01
C ALA A 483 11.83 2.30 -13.95
N LEU A 484 11.07 2.64 -14.99
CA LEU A 484 10.69 1.67 -16.03
C LEU A 484 11.90 1.19 -16.84
N ASP A 485 12.86 2.07 -17.16
CA ASP A 485 14.09 1.70 -17.88
C ASP A 485 14.92 0.71 -17.06
N ALA A 486 15.07 0.95 -15.74
CA ALA A 486 15.75 0.01 -14.85
C ALA A 486 15.03 -1.35 -14.81
N LEU A 487 13.70 -1.37 -14.69
CA LEU A 487 12.92 -2.62 -14.76
C LEU A 487 13.11 -3.35 -16.08
N GLU A 488 13.08 -2.63 -17.20
CA GLU A 488 13.29 -3.15 -18.55
C GLU A 488 14.68 -3.77 -18.69
N GLN A 489 15.72 -3.12 -18.17
CA GLN A 489 17.08 -3.67 -18.19
C GLN A 489 17.16 -5.00 -17.45
N HIS A 490 16.57 -5.11 -16.25
CA HIS A 490 16.52 -6.39 -15.51
C HIS A 490 15.72 -7.45 -16.26
N PHE A 491 14.58 -7.09 -16.84
CA PHE A 491 13.74 -8.00 -17.63
C PHE A 491 14.48 -8.53 -18.87
N ILE A 492 15.07 -7.65 -19.68
CA ILE A 492 15.84 -8.00 -20.88
C ILE A 492 17.06 -8.84 -20.51
N ALA A 493 17.77 -8.50 -19.43
CA ALA A 493 18.93 -9.27 -18.99
C ALA A 493 18.55 -10.72 -18.64
N MET A 494 17.41 -10.92 -17.97
CA MET A 494 16.91 -12.26 -17.65
C MET A 494 16.43 -13.02 -18.89
N LEU A 495 15.75 -12.36 -19.84
CA LEU A 495 15.35 -12.97 -21.11
C LEU A 495 16.56 -13.44 -21.92
N LYS A 496 17.59 -12.58 -22.05
CA LYS A 496 18.83 -12.93 -22.76
C LYS A 496 19.60 -14.06 -22.08
N ALA A 497 19.47 -14.21 -20.76
CA ALA A 497 20.02 -15.35 -20.02
C ALA A 497 19.19 -16.64 -20.15
N SER A 498 18.03 -16.60 -20.84
CA SER A 498 17.02 -17.66 -20.82
C SER A 498 16.69 -18.10 -19.39
N SER A 499 16.51 -17.13 -18.51
CA SER A 499 16.11 -17.39 -17.14
C SER A 499 14.72 -18.03 -17.12
N THR A 500 14.62 -19.20 -16.49
CA THR A 500 13.34 -19.91 -16.25
C THR A 500 12.61 -19.39 -15.01
N SER A 501 13.07 -18.27 -14.45
CA SER A 501 12.50 -17.64 -13.26
C SER A 501 11.10 -17.07 -13.52
N ASP A 502 10.14 -17.35 -12.63
CA ASP A 502 8.81 -16.70 -12.66
C ASP A 502 8.89 -15.16 -12.47
N LEU A 503 10.05 -14.63 -12.06
CA LEU A 503 10.27 -13.19 -11.99
C LEU A 503 10.15 -12.56 -13.39
N VAL A 504 10.55 -13.28 -14.45
CA VAL A 504 10.47 -12.80 -15.84
C VAL A 504 9.02 -12.45 -16.23
N PRO A 505 8.05 -13.38 -16.18
CA PRO A 505 6.66 -13.05 -16.50
C PRO A 505 6.05 -12.04 -15.51
N MET A 506 6.50 -11.98 -14.26
CA MET A 506 6.03 -10.95 -13.31
C MET A 506 6.49 -9.55 -13.70
N LEU A 507 7.78 -9.36 -14.02
CA LEU A 507 8.29 -8.07 -14.50
C LEU A 507 7.68 -7.71 -15.86
N GLY A 508 7.52 -8.69 -16.76
CA GLY A 508 6.84 -8.48 -18.04
C GLY A 508 5.41 -7.97 -17.87
N LYS A 509 4.66 -8.47 -16.88
CA LYS A 509 3.33 -7.95 -16.53
C LYS A 509 3.39 -6.51 -16.04
N VAL A 510 4.35 -6.17 -15.17
CA VAL A 510 4.54 -4.78 -14.69
C VAL A 510 4.89 -3.85 -15.84
N LEU A 511 5.81 -4.25 -16.73
CA LEU A 511 6.20 -3.46 -17.90
C LEU A 511 5.04 -3.26 -18.87
N ASN A 512 4.30 -4.34 -19.21
CA ASN A 512 3.13 -4.27 -20.09
C ASN A 512 2.04 -3.35 -19.52
N LYS A 513 1.83 -3.40 -18.19
CA LYS A 513 0.90 -2.53 -17.47
C LYS A 513 1.20 -1.03 -17.67
N HIS A 514 2.47 -0.69 -17.86
CA HIS A 514 2.95 0.68 -18.11
C HIS A 514 3.31 0.92 -19.58
N GLY A 515 2.71 0.15 -20.50
CA GLY A 515 2.83 0.35 -21.95
C GLY A 515 4.14 -0.11 -22.57
N ARG A 516 4.94 -0.93 -21.88
CA ARG A 516 6.19 -1.50 -22.41
C ARG A 516 6.00 -2.99 -22.74
N ARG A 517 5.86 -3.30 -24.03
CA ARG A 517 5.69 -4.66 -24.56
C ARG A 517 6.94 -5.08 -25.32
N TYR A 518 7.22 -6.38 -25.32
CA TYR A 518 8.41 -6.94 -25.94
C TYR A 518 8.07 -8.18 -26.75
N GLN A 519 8.76 -8.33 -27.87
CA GLN A 519 8.81 -9.54 -28.66
C GLN A 519 10.19 -10.16 -28.50
N VAL A 520 10.22 -11.47 -28.26
CA VAL A 520 11.46 -12.24 -28.19
C VAL A 520 11.59 -13.00 -29.50
N SER A 521 12.65 -12.71 -30.26
CA SER A 521 12.97 -13.44 -31.48
C SER A 521 13.81 -14.68 -31.12
N ASP A 522 13.42 -15.83 -31.69
CA ASP A 522 14.00 -17.13 -31.41
C ASP A 522 15.46 -17.22 -31.94
N PRO A 523 16.44 -17.63 -31.09
CA PRO A 523 17.84 -17.76 -31.48
C PRO A 523 18.12 -18.94 -32.46
N GLY A 524 17.12 -19.74 -32.82
CA GLY A 524 17.23 -20.85 -33.76
C GLY A 524 17.61 -22.16 -33.09
N LEU A 525 17.05 -23.27 -33.60
CA LEU A 525 17.05 -24.62 -33.00
C LEU A 525 18.41 -25.07 -32.44
N THR A 526 19.51 -24.83 -33.15
CA THR A 526 20.85 -25.30 -32.76
C THR A 526 21.39 -24.60 -31.50
N ARG A 527 21.11 -23.30 -31.35
CA ARG A 527 21.54 -22.51 -30.19
C ARG A 527 20.66 -22.80 -28.97
N GLU A 528 19.37 -23.06 -29.20
CA GLU A 528 18.45 -23.54 -28.16
C GLU A 528 18.91 -24.88 -27.56
N VAL A 529 19.27 -25.86 -28.40
CA VAL A 529 19.76 -27.16 -27.92
C VAL A 529 21.04 -27.00 -27.08
N LEU A 530 21.97 -26.15 -27.52
CA LEU A 530 23.22 -25.90 -26.79
C LEU A 530 22.97 -25.18 -25.45
N SER A 531 22.09 -24.19 -25.43
CA SER A 531 21.66 -23.52 -24.20
C SER A 531 20.95 -24.48 -23.24
N ALA A 532 20.05 -25.33 -23.76
CA ALA A 532 19.36 -26.34 -22.97
C ALA A 532 20.34 -27.34 -22.33
N LEU A 533 21.38 -27.74 -23.06
CA LEU A 533 22.44 -28.60 -22.53
C LEU A 533 23.23 -27.90 -21.41
N VAL A 534 23.65 -26.65 -21.61
CA VAL A 534 24.37 -25.85 -20.60
C VAL A 534 23.50 -25.63 -19.37
N HIS A 535 22.24 -25.26 -19.56
CA HIS A 535 21.26 -25.04 -18.50
C HIS A 535 21.05 -26.32 -17.69
N THR A 536 20.80 -27.45 -18.36
CA THR A 536 20.58 -28.75 -17.70
C THR A 536 21.81 -29.16 -16.90
N THR A 537 23.00 -29.07 -17.48
CA THR A 537 24.26 -29.48 -16.84
C THR A 537 24.53 -28.65 -15.57
N LEU A 538 24.40 -27.33 -15.65
CA LEU A 538 24.69 -26.44 -14.53
C LEU A 538 23.59 -26.48 -13.46
N SER A 539 22.32 -26.69 -13.85
CA SER A 539 21.22 -26.87 -12.90
C SER A 539 21.34 -28.20 -12.14
N VAL A 540 21.69 -29.31 -12.81
CA VAL A 540 21.95 -30.60 -12.15
C VAL A 540 23.12 -30.47 -11.18
N LEU A 541 24.19 -29.78 -11.58
CA LEU A 541 25.33 -29.52 -10.71
C LEU A 541 24.94 -28.70 -9.47
N LYS A 542 24.15 -27.63 -9.65
CA LYS A 542 23.64 -26.79 -8.55
C LYS A 542 22.81 -27.61 -7.57
N GLU A 543 21.89 -28.45 -8.05
CA GLU A 543 21.07 -29.30 -7.17
C GLU A 543 21.93 -30.32 -6.42
N ALA A 544 22.93 -30.93 -7.07
CA ALA A 544 23.86 -31.83 -6.40
C ALA A 544 24.67 -31.13 -5.29
N ILE A 545 25.08 -29.88 -5.50
CA ILE A 545 25.77 -29.05 -4.49
C ILE A 545 24.82 -28.65 -3.36
N SER A 546 23.59 -28.25 -3.69
CA SER A 546 22.58 -27.84 -2.70
C SER A 546 22.18 -29.03 -1.82
N PHE A 547 22.01 -30.20 -2.43
CA PHE A 547 21.80 -31.47 -1.74
C PHE A 547 22.96 -31.81 -0.81
N ALA A 548 24.20 -31.73 -1.30
CA ALA A 548 25.40 -31.94 -0.48
C ALA A 548 25.50 -30.95 0.69
N GLY A 549 25.22 -29.66 0.47
CA GLY A 549 25.20 -28.64 1.52
C GLY A 549 24.17 -28.90 2.61
N ASN A 550 22.99 -29.41 2.24
CA ASN A 550 21.95 -29.80 3.18
C ASN A 550 22.27 -31.13 3.89
N LEU A 551 23.05 -32.01 3.27
CA LEU A 551 23.55 -33.27 3.84
C LEU A 551 24.75 -33.10 4.78
N GLY A 552 25.23 -31.88 5.05
CA GLY A 552 26.30 -31.63 6.03
C GLY A 552 26.05 -32.24 7.42
N HIS A 553 24.80 -32.59 7.74
CA HIS A 553 24.42 -33.30 8.96
C HIS A 553 24.52 -34.84 8.89
N VAL A 554 24.71 -35.43 7.70
CA VAL A 554 24.64 -36.88 7.45
C VAL A 554 26.02 -37.55 7.37
N GLY A 555 27.11 -36.81 7.55
CA GLY A 555 28.48 -37.34 7.68
C GLY A 555 29.30 -37.35 6.37
N GLY A 556 30.63 -37.30 6.51
CA GLY A 556 31.58 -37.04 5.41
C GLY A 556 31.61 -38.06 4.27
N SER A 557 31.07 -39.26 4.47
CA SER A 557 31.04 -40.33 3.47
C SER A 557 30.07 -40.04 2.31
N ALA A 558 28.91 -39.41 2.57
CA ALA A 558 27.99 -39.01 1.50
C ALA A 558 28.57 -37.86 0.65
N LEU A 559 29.23 -36.89 1.29
CA LEU A 559 29.90 -35.77 0.64
C LEU A 559 31.06 -36.25 -0.24
N TYR A 560 31.83 -37.24 0.22
CA TYR A 560 32.90 -37.84 -0.57
C TYR A 560 32.39 -38.46 -1.87
N VAL A 561 31.31 -39.25 -1.82
CA VAL A 561 30.75 -39.92 -3.01
C VAL A 561 30.23 -38.90 -4.03
N VAL A 562 29.45 -37.90 -3.58
CA VAL A 562 28.91 -36.86 -4.45
C VAL A 562 30.04 -36.00 -5.06
N GLY A 563 30.97 -35.54 -4.22
CA GLY A 563 32.11 -34.74 -4.67
C GLY A 563 33.00 -35.51 -5.65
N HIS A 564 33.26 -36.79 -5.39
CA HIS A 564 34.04 -37.64 -6.29
C HIS A 564 33.35 -37.84 -7.65
N ALA A 565 32.03 -38.09 -7.67
CA ALA A 565 31.29 -38.24 -8.92
C ALA A 565 31.33 -36.96 -9.78
N ILE A 566 31.10 -35.79 -9.16
CA ILE A 566 31.18 -34.49 -9.85
C ILE A 566 32.60 -34.23 -10.38
N GLN A 567 33.62 -34.53 -9.56
CA GLN A 567 35.01 -34.38 -9.94
C GLN A 567 35.36 -35.25 -11.15
N ASP A 568 34.88 -36.50 -11.17
CA ASP A 568 35.18 -37.47 -12.22
C ASP A 568 34.45 -37.12 -13.53
N ILE A 569 33.23 -36.59 -13.45
CA ILE A 569 32.50 -36.06 -14.61
C ILE A 569 33.29 -34.90 -15.24
N GLY A 570 33.73 -33.92 -14.45
CA GLY A 570 34.53 -32.80 -14.94
C GLY A 570 35.84 -33.25 -15.59
N ARG A 571 36.54 -34.21 -14.95
CA ARG A 571 37.77 -34.80 -15.49
C ARG A 571 37.53 -35.49 -16.84
N ARG A 572 36.52 -36.36 -16.94
CA ARG A 572 36.19 -37.08 -18.17
C ARG A 572 35.71 -36.16 -19.29
N ALA A 573 34.95 -35.11 -18.95
CA ALA A 573 34.54 -34.10 -19.92
C ALA A 573 35.76 -33.37 -20.51
N ASN A 574 36.75 -33.01 -19.68
CA ASN A 574 38.02 -32.43 -20.17
C ASN A 574 38.82 -33.41 -21.03
N GLU A 575 38.90 -34.68 -20.65
CA GLU A 575 39.55 -35.73 -21.44
C GLU A 575 38.87 -35.92 -22.81
N MET A 576 37.53 -35.86 -22.87
CA MET A 576 36.74 -35.97 -24.10
C MET A 576 36.85 -34.76 -25.04
N LEU A 577 37.05 -33.55 -24.50
CA LEU A 577 37.18 -32.33 -25.31
C LEU A 577 38.48 -32.27 -26.13
N GLY A 578 39.52 -32.99 -25.68
CA GLY A 578 40.82 -33.10 -26.35
C GLY A 578 41.56 -31.76 -26.44
N THR A 579 42.47 -31.61 -27.41
CA THR A 579 43.15 -30.33 -27.64
C THR A 579 42.16 -29.24 -28.08
N LEU A 580 42.23 -28.08 -27.42
CA LEU A 580 41.20 -27.03 -27.51
C LEU A 580 41.16 -26.34 -28.88
N GLY A 581 42.28 -26.30 -29.62
CA GLY A 581 42.37 -25.61 -30.92
C GLY A 581 41.95 -24.14 -30.82
N CYS A 582 41.46 -23.54 -31.90
CA CYS A 582 40.87 -22.17 -31.89
C CYS A 582 39.33 -22.19 -31.75
N ASN A 583 38.73 -23.24 -31.16
CA ASN A 583 37.28 -23.36 -31.07
C ASN A 583 36.77 -22.78 -29.73
N PRO A 584 36.10 -21.61 -29.73
CA PRO A 584 35.63 -20.95 -28.51
C PRO A 584 34.63 -21.80 -27.71
N LEU A 585 33.84 -22.67 -28.35
CA LEU A 585 32.93 -23.58 -27.67
C LEU A 585 33.67 -24.68 -26.90
N LYS A 586 34.81 -25.16 -27.43
CA LYS A 586 35.66 -26.11 -26.70
C LYS A 586 36.29 -25.47 -25.46
N TYR A 587 36.75 -24.22 -25.56
CA TYR A 587 37.26 -23.48 -24.40
C TYR A 587 36.19 -23.29 -23.33
N PHE A 588 34.98 -22.95 -23.75
CA PHE A 588 33.85 -22.79 -22.85
C PHE A 588 33.46 -24.11 -22.16
N ALA A 589 33.35 -25.20 -22.93
CA ALA A 589 33.07 -26.53 -22.38
C ALA A 589 34.18 -27.01 -21.43
N ALA A 590 35.44 -26.72 -21.74
CA ALA A 590 36.57 -27.04 -20.87
C ALA A 590 36.54 -26.22 -19.58
N ALA A 591 36.15 -24.95 -19.64
CA ALA A 591 35.96 -24.12 -18.44
C ALA A 591 34.88 -24.71 -17.51
N ILE A 592 33.75 -25.19 -18.06
CA ILE A 592 32.73 -25.90 -17.27
C ILE A 592 33.30 -27.20 -16.68
N ALA A 593 34.03 -27.98 -17.47
CA ALA A 593 34.62 -29.24 -17.03
C ALA A 593 35.67 -29.04 -15.91
N TYR A 594 36.51 -28.01 -15.99
CA TYR A 594 37.41 -27.62 -14.89
C TYR A 594 36.67 -27.11 -13.66
N ALA A 595 35.59 -26.34 -13.84
CA ALA A 595 34.75 -25.89 -12.73
C ALA A 595 34.11 -27.08 -12.00
N LEU A 596 33.55 -28.05 -12.74
CA LEU A 596 33.04 -29.32 -12.21
C LEU A 596 34.13 -30.06 -11.42
N GLN A 597 35.33 -30.18 -11.98
CA GLN A 597 36.45 -30.84 -11.32
C GLN A 597 36.83 -30.16 -9.99
N GLY A 598 36.95 -28.82 -9.99
CA GLY A 598 37.29 -28.03 -8.81
C GLY A 598 36.21 -28.07 -7.73
N ILE A 599 34.93 -27.99 -8.13
CA ILE A 599 33.79 -28.08 -7.22
C ILE A 599 33.70 -29.48 -6.60
N GLY A 600 33.81 -30.53 -7.42
CA GLY A 600 33.81 -31.89 -6.92
C GLY A 600 34.94 -32.15 -5.92
N PHE A 601 36.13 -31.61 -6.19
CA PHE A 601 37.25 -31.63 -5.24
C PHE A 601 36.93 -30.88 -3.93
N ALA A 602 36.35 -29.68 -4.01
CA ALA A 602 35.98 -28.91 -2.83
C ALA A 602 34.91 -29.63 -1.97
N ILE A 603 33.85 -30.17 -2.58
CA ILE A 603 32.80 -30.91 -1.87
C ILE A 603 33.36 -32.17 -1.21
N LYS A 604 34.18 -32.93 -1.95
CA LYS A 604 34.82 -34.16 -1.48
C LYS A 604 35.69 -33.92 -0.22
N ASN A 605 36.30 -32.75 -0.11
CA ASN A 605 37.24 -32.41 0.97
C ASN A 605 36.68 -31.40 2.00
N SER A 606 35.41 -31.00 1.90
CA SER A 606 34.82 -29.99 2.79
C SER A 606 33.93 -30.61 3.87
N PHE A 607 34.07 -30.15 5.11
CA PHE A 607 33.19 -30.49 6.22
C PHE A 607 32.06 -29.44 6.35
N GLY A 608 30.95 -29.65 5.63
CA GLY A 608 29.65 -29.04 5.99
C GLY A 608 29.55 -27.50 6.02
N LEU A 609 30.14 -26.78 5.05
CA LEU A 609 29.99 -25.32 4.98
C LEU A 609 28.83 -24.91 4.06
N LYS A 610 27.61 -24.84 4.63
CA LYS A 610 26.42 -24.25 3.97
C LYS A 610 26.67 -22.86 3.34
N PRO A 611 27.48 -21.96 3.93
CA PRO A 611 27.82 -20.69 3.28
C PRO A 611 28.59 -20.87 1.97
N LEU A 612 29.50 -21.86 1.91
CA LEU A 612 30.29 -22.14 0.71
C LEU A 612 29.41 -22.74 -0.40
N THR A 613 28.48 -23.63 -0.06
CA THR A 613 27.56 -24.20 -1.06
C THR A 613 26.60 -23.15 -1.63
N ASN A 614 26.19 -22.18 -0.83
CA ASN A 614 25.37 -21.05 -1.31
C ASN A 614 26.18 -20.14 -2.24
N LEU A 615 27.44 -19.84 -1.89
CA LEU A 615 28.36 -19.06 -2.74
C LEU A 615 28.59 -19.75 -4.09
N ILE A 616 28.88 -21.06 -4.08
CA ILE A 616 29.10 -21.84 -5.31
C ILE A 616 27.82 -21.93 -6.15
N SER A 617 26.67 -22.17 -5.53
CA SER A 617 25.38 -22.24 -6.25
C SER A 617 25.03 -20.92 -6.93
N SER A 618 25.34 -19.80 -6.26
CA SER A 618 25.18 -18.45 -6.84
C SER A 618 26.14 -18.22 -8.00
N GLY A 619 27.40 -18.63 -7.86
CA GLY A 619 28.40 -18.57 -8.93
C GLY A 619 28.02 -19.41 -10.17
N LEU A 620 27.43 -20.60 -9.96
CA LEU A 620 26.96 -21.45 -11.06
C LEU A 620 25.79 -20.84 -11.83
N ASN A 621 24.86 -20.19 -11.15
CA ASN A 621 23.80 -19.44 -11.83
C ASN A 621 24.43 -18.32 -12.69
N TYR A 622 25.39 -17.58 -12.13
CA TYR A 622 26.08 -16.52 -12.88
C TYR A 622 26.79 -17.05 -14.13
N ILE A 623 27.54 -18.15 -14.01
CA ILE A 623 28.23 -18.79 -15.13
C ILE A 623 27.23 -19.29 -16.17
N ARG A 624 26.16 -19.95 -15.74
CA ARG A 624 25.07 -20.41 -16.62
C ARG A 624 24.45 -19.27 -17.39
N ASP A 625 24.15 -18.17 -16.71
CA ASP A 625 23.47 -17.03 -17.30
C ASP A 625 24.40 -16.25 -18.24
N ALA A 626 25.70 -16.18 -17.93
CA ALA A 626 26.71 -15.62 -18.83
C ALA A 626 26.92 -16.49 -20.08
N ALA A 627 26.92 -17.82 -19.91
CA ALA A 627 27.04 -18.79 -20.98
C ALA A 627 25.85 -18.74 -21.93
N ASN A 628 24.63 -18.77 -21.38
CA ASN A 628 23.41 -18.67 -22.16
C ASN A 628 23.35 -17.35 -22.93
N ARG A 629 23.77 -16.23 -22.32
CA ARG A 629 23.90 -14.94 -23.02
C ARG A 629 24.91 -14.96 -24.17
N ALA A 630 25.98 -15.74 -24.06
CA ALA A 630 26.99 -15.86 -25.12
C ALA A 630 26.56 -16.83 -26.23
N ILE A 631 25.77 -17.85 -25.90
CA ILE A 631 25.29 -18.87 -26.84
C ILE A 631 24.05 -18.39 -27.59
N LEU A 632 23.13 -17.73 -26.91
CA LEU A 632 21.86 -17.29 -27.45
C LEU A 632 21.96 -15.83 -27.88
N ASP A 633 21.85 -15.62 -29.19
CA ASP A 633 21.65 -14.29 -29.78
C ASP A 633 20.17 -13.88 -29.65
N VAL A 634 19.62 -13.94 -28.42
CA VAL A 634 18.22 -13.56 -28.17
C VAL A 634 18.06 -12.06 -28.45
N LYS A 635 17.36 -11.74 -29.53
CA LYS A 635 16.93 -10.37 -29.80
C LYS A 635 15.61 -10.14 -29.07
N VAL A 636 15.62 -9.14 -28.20
CA VAL A 636 14.44 -8.69 -27.47
C VAL A 636 14.15 -7.30 -27.99
N ASP A 637 13.10 -7.20 -28.79
CA ASP A 637 12.70 -5.95 -29.43
C ASP A 637 11.47 -5.41 -28.70
N ARG A 638 11.51 -4.11 -28.40
CA ARG A 638 10.34 -3.43 -27.85
C ARG A 638 9.31 -3.30 -28.97
N ILE A 639 8.10 -3.79 -28.72
CA ILE A 639 6.98 -3.58 -29.63
C ILE A 639 6.49 -2.16 -29.35
N ASP A 640 6.78 -1.24 -30.27
CA ASP A 640 6.13 0.07 -30.24
C ASP A 640 4.63 -0.18 -30.26
N ALA A 641 3.93 0.29 -29.22
CA ALA A 641 2.48 0.29 -29.24
C ALA A 641 2.10 1.09 -30.49
N ALA A 642 1.51 0.43 -31.49
CA ALA A 642 0.84 1.14 -32.57
C ALA A 642 0.00 2.22 -31.89
N ALA A 643 0.31 3.49 -32.18
CA ALA A 643 -0.50 4.59 -31.69
C ALA A 643 -1.95 4.19 -31.97
N PRO A 644 -2.86 4.26 -30.98
CA PRO A 644 -4.25 3.92 -31.24
C PRO A 644 -4.65 4.69 -32.50
N GLN A 645 -4.95 3.95 -33.57
CA GLN A 645 -5.45 4.55 -34.79
C GLN A 645 -6.78 5.17 -34.39
N ILE A 646 -6.73 6.47 -34.09
CA ILE A 646 -7.92 7.29 -34.06
C ILE A 646 -8.50 7.14 -35.46
N PRO A 647 -9.71 6.58 -35.62
CA PRO A 647 -10.32 6.45 -36.93
C PRO A 647 -10.30 7.81 -37.62
N ASP A 648 -9.79 7.84 -38.85
CA ASP A 648 -9.56 9.02 -39.67
C ASP A 648 -10.54 10.17 -39.39
N ALA A 649 -10.05 11.17 -38.66
CA ALA A 649 -10.67 12.50 -38.59
C ALA A 649 -10.38 13.33 -39.85
N GLN A 650 -10.14 12.69 -41.00
CA GLN A 650 -9.98 13.33 -42.31
C GLN A 650 -11.27 13.42 -43.13
N GLN A 651 -12.45 13.15 -42.53
CA GLN A 651 -13.75 13.44 -43.14
C GLN A 651 -14.71 14.23 -42.24
N ARG A 652 -14.21 15.27 -41.56
CA ARG A 652 -15.06 16.42 -41.21
C ARG A 652 -14.38 17.69 -41.70
N GLY A 653 -15.02 18.26 -42.70
CA GLY A 653 -14.53 19.41 -43.44
C GLY A 653 -14.31 20.64 -42.57
N GLU A 654 -13.52 21.52 -43.15
CA GLU A 654 -13.28 22.91 -42.80
C GLU A 654 -14.53 23.59 -42.21
N GLN A 655 -14.61 23.63 -40.89
CA GLN A 655 -15.26 24.71 -40.18
C GLN A 655 -14.20 25.35 -39.29
N ARG A 656 -13.73 26.52 -39.73
CA ARG A 656 -12.97 27.44 -38.89
C ARG A 656 -13.84 27.80 -37.69
N HIS A 657 -13.58 27.19 -36.55
CA HIS A 657 -14.00 27.75 -35.27
C HIS A 657 -13.05 28.88 -34.94
N GLU A 658 -13.58 30.10 -34.95
CA GLU A 658 -12.97 31.24 -34.29
C GLU A 658 -12.66 30.89 -32.83
N PRO A 659 -11.58 31.45 -32.25
CA PRO A 659 -11.23 31.21 -30.86
C PRO A 659 -12.37 31.69 -29.97
N VAL A 660 -12.98 30.75 -29.24
CA VAL A 660 -13.87 31.06 -28.13
C VAL A 660 -13.08 31.86 -27.10
N PRO A 661 -13.53 33.05 -26.69
CA PRO A 661 -12.81 33.85 -25.70
C PRO A 661 -12.77 33.09 -24.38
N VAL A 662 -11.55 32.96 -23.84
CA VAL A 662 -11.32 32.49 -22.48
C VAL A 662 -12.11 33.40 -21.54
N GLN A 663 -13.13 32.85 -20.88
CA GLN A 663 -13.72 33.52 -19.73
C GLN A 663 -12.65 33.58 -18.64
N GLU A 664 -12.20 34.79 -18.38
CA GLU A 664 -11.25 35.15 -17.34
C GLU A 664 -11.74 34.63 -15.98
N LEU A 665 -10.93 33.80 -15.33
CA LEU A 665 -10.99 33.58 -13.89
C LEU A 665 -10.57 34.89 -13.21
N PRO A 666 -11.37 35.47 -12.32
CA PRO A 666 -11.02 36.73 -11.68
C PRO A 666 -9.88 36.50 -10.67
N GLY A 667 -8.74 37.16 -10.88
CA GLY A 667 -7.78 37.44 -9.81
C GLY A 667 -6.40 36.78 -9.88
N ILE A 668 -5.88 36.42 -11.06
CA ILE A 668 -4.46 36.06 -11.20
C ILE A 668 -3.81 36.94 -12.28
N ASP A 669 -2.92 37.82 -11.83
CA ASP A 669 -2.11 38.70 -12.69
C ASP A 669 -1.20 37.85 -13.61
N GLN A 670 -1.49 37.89 -14.92
CA GLN A 670 -0.70 37.25 -15.98
C GLN A 670 0.82 37.58 -15.99
N PRO A 671 1.32 38.74 -15.51
CA PRO A 671 2.76 39.03 -15.53
C PRO A 671 3.63 38.09 -14.67
N VAL A 672 3.05 37.30 -13.77
CA VAL A 672 3.81 36.38 -12.89
C VAL A 672 4.19 35.09 -13.62
N ILE A 673 3.34 34.61 -14.53
CA ILE A 673 3.56 33.34 -15.25
C ILE A 673 4.64 33.50 -16.34
N GLU A 674 4.76 34.67 -16.95
CA GLU A 674 5.78 34.93 -17.98
C GLU A 674 7.17 35.21 -17.39
N ARG A 675 7.27 35.82 -16.19
CA ARG A 675 8.57 36.04 -15.51
C ARG A 675 9.25 34.76 -15.02
N LEU A 676 8.52 33.65 -14.90
CA LEU A 676 9.06 32.34 -14.48
C LEU A 676 9.60 31.50 -15.65
N ARG A 677 9.51 31.99 -16.90
CA ARG A 677 9.93 31.27 -18.11
C ARG A 677 11.29 31.70 -18.67
N GLU A 678 11.96 32.69 -18.10
CA GLU A 678 13.29 33.10 -18.57
C GLU A 678 14.42 32.34 -17.85
N PRO A 679 15.37 31.72 -18.60
CA PRO A 679 16.55 31.11 -18.00
C PRO A 679 17.59 32.17 -17.63
N LEU A 680 17.97 32.22 -16.36
CA LEU A 680 19.06 33.04 -15.85
C LEU A 680 20.43 32.54 -16.39
N LEU A 681 21.04 33.32 -17.27
CA LEU A 681 22.48 33.26 -17.56
C LEU A 681 23.18 34.44 -16.86
N ALA A 682 24.38 34.15 -16.34
CA ALA A 682 25.16 34.93 -15.39
C ALA A 682 25.75 36.25 -15.92
N ALA A 683 26.01 37.22 -15.01
CA ALA A 683 27.28 37.97 -14.93
C ALA A 683 27.39 38.84 -13.66
N GLU A 684 28.63 39.23 -13.37
CA GLU A 684 29.26 39.71 -12.13
C GLU A 684 29.07 41.21 -11.78
N HIS A 685 29.02 41.51 -10.46
CA HIS A 685 29.65 42.59 -9.67
C HIS A 685 29.53 44.13 -10.00
N PRO A 686 29.80 45.04 -9.03
CA PRO A 686 28.83 46.05 -8.56
C PRO A 686 29.22 47.53 -8.82
N GLY A 687 28.25 48.45 -8.67
CA GLY A 687 28.51 49.90 -8.68
C GLY A 687 27.39 50.77 -8.09
N SER A 688 27.66 51.33 -6.91
CA SER A 688 27.24 52.63 -6.32
C SER A 688 26.11 53.49 -6.93
N GLY A 689 25.21 53.99 -6.06
CA GLY A 689 24.61 55.34 -6.18
C GLY A 689 23.08 55.42 -6.04
N PRO A 690 22.50 56.56 -5.57
CA PRO A 690 21.61 56.55 -4.41
C PRO A 690 20.14 56.94 -4.66
N ALA A 691 19.31 56.58 -3.66
CA ALA A 691 18.10 57.22 -3.13
C ALA A 691 17.03 57.78 -4.10
N SER A 692 15.85 57.14 -4.09
CA SER A 692 14.58 57.81 -4.36
C SER A 692 13.49 57.30 -3.39
N GLU A 693 12.64 58.23 -2.96
CA GLU A 693 11.60 58.10 -1.93
C GLU A 693 10.44 57.16 -2.34
N PRO A 694 9.71 56.57 -1.38
CA PRO A 694 8.59 55.69 -1.69
C PRO A 694 7.30 56.46 -1.98
N VAL A 695 6.66 56.11 -3.09
CA VAL A 695 5.26 56.46 -3.42
C VAL A 695 4.31 55.57 -2.62
N PRO A 696 3.26 56.10 -1.95
CA PRO A 696 2.30 55.27 -1.23
C PRO A 696 1.25 54.71 -2.20
N VAL A 697 1.16 53.39 -2.31
CA VAL A 697 0.04 52.71 -2.97
C VAL A 697 -1.03 52.41 -1.91
N ALA A 698 -2.22 52.97 -2.12
CA ALA A 698 -3.37 52.84 -1.25
C ALA A 698 -3.96 51.41 -1.29
N LEU A 699 -4.01 50.76 -0.12
CA LEU A 699 -4.72 49.49 0.12
C LEU A 699 -6.17 49.80 0.55
N HIS A 700 -7.08 49.95 -0.41
CA HIS A 700 -8.53 49.99 -0.17
C HIS A 700 -9.20 48.77 -0.81
N SER A 701 -9.18 47.62 -0.12
CA SER A 701 -10.12 46.52 -0.43
C SER A 701 -10.35 45.51 0.69
N THR A 702 -9.53 45.50 1.75
CA THR A 702 -9.63 44.50 2.83
C THR A 702 -10.39 44.97 4.07
N ALA A 703 -10.60 46.28 4.26
CA ALA A 703 -11.32 46.82 5.41
C ALA A 703 -12.85 46.75 5.23
N GLU A 704 -13.35 47.11 4.05
CA GLU A 704 -14.80 47.11 3.74
C GLU A 704 -15.38 45.69 3.73
N PHE A 705 -14.62 44.71 3.24
CA PHE A 705 -15.01 43.30 3.28
C PHE A 705 -15.13 42.77 4.72
N ARG A 706 -14.21 43.15 5.61
CA ARG A 706 -14.27 42.76 7.04
C ARG A 706 -15.43 43.42 7.77
N GLN A 707 -15.85 44.61 7.33
CA GLN A 707 -16.99 45.33 7.90
C GLN A 707 -18.33 44.72 7.43
N ALA A 708 -18.41 44.31 6.15
CA ALA A 708 -19.57 43.59 5.61
C ALA A 708 -19.79 42.23 6.30
N VAL A 709 -18.72 41.46 6.52
CA VAL A 709 -18.79 40.16 7.22
C VAL A 709 -19.19 40.33 8.70
N ARG A 710 -18.76 41.42 9.36
CA ARG A 710 -19.20 41.73 10.74
C ARG A 710 -20.67 42.13 10.81
N GLN A 711 -21.18 42.89 9.84
CA GLN A 711 -22.60 43.28 9.81
C GLN A 711 -23.52 42.08 9.54
N GLN A 712 -23.10 41.15 8.69
CA GLN A 712 -23.84 39.91 8.41
C GLN A 712 -23.97 39.01 9.64
N LYS A 713 -22.93 38.95 10.48
CA LYS A 713 -22.91 38.15 11.71
C LYS A 713 -23.80 38.72 12.83
N VAL A 714 -23.92 40.04 12.91
CA VAL A 714 -24.81 40.71 13.89
C VAL A 714 -26.28 40.54 13.49
N GLN A 715 -26.60 40.49 12.18
CA GLN A 715 -27.96 40.20 11.71
C GLN A 715 -28.40 38.75 11.96
N SER A 716 -27.49 37.77 11.85
CA SER A 716 -27.83 36.37 12.16
C SER A 716 -28.11 36.15 13.65
N GLU A 717 -27.35 36.79 14.54
CA GLU A 717 -27.50 36.65 16.00
C GLU A 717 -28.78 37.33 16.54
N GLN A 718 -29.31 38.35 15.86
CA GLN A 718 -30.59 38.97 16.22
C GLN A 718 -31.82 38.17 15.77
N THR A 719 -31.66 37.25 14.82
CA THR A 719 -32.78 36.44 14.31
C THR A 719 -33.04 35.21 15.19
N GLU A 720 -32.04 34.73 15.94
CA GLU A 720 -32.16 33.56 16.82
C GLU A 720 -32.73 33.85 18.22
N HIS A 721 -32.81 35.12 18.64
CA HIS A 721 -33.37 35.49 19.96
C HIS A 721 -34.83 35.97 19.94
N GLY A 722 -35.51 35.93 18.79
CA GLY A 722 -36.89 36.42 18.64
C GLY A 722 -38.01 35.38 18.81
N ALA A 723 -37.70 34.10 19.02
CA ALA A 723 -38.70 33.03 18.94
C ALA A 723 -38.76 32.17 20.20
N LEU A 724 -39.11 32.73 21.37
CA LEU A 724 -39.45 31.94 22.57
C LEU A 724 -40.25 32.80 23.58
N LEU A 725 -41.46 33.22 23.22
CA LEU A 725 -42.47 33.72 24.18
C LEU A 725 -43.89 33.52 23.63
N SER A 726 -44.55 32.41 23.97
CA SER A 726 -45.99 32.34 24.25
C SER A 726 -46.39 30.90 24.58
N ASP A 727 -46.75 30.65 25.84
CA ASP A 727 -48.00 30.01 26.26
C ASP A 727 -47.82 29.34 27.63
N GLY A 728 -48.69 29.73 28.55
CA GLY A 728 -48.71 29.24 29.92
C GLY A 728 -49.98 28.45 30.25
N ILE A 729 -49.96 27.95 31.50
CA ILE A 729 -51.06 27.53 32.38
C ILE A 729 -51.54 26.06 32.20
N PRO A 730 -51.86 25.28 33.26
CA PRO A 730 -51.40 25.31 34.67
C PRO A 730 -51.02 23.92 35.25
N LEU A 731 -50.48 23.98 36.47
CA LEU A 731 -50.31 22.90 37.45
C LEU A 731 -51.63 22.33 37.96
N SER A 732 -51.64 21.03 38.25
CA SER A 732 -52.48 20.43 39.30
C SER A 732 -51.61 19.50 40.14
N ASP A 733 -51.52 19.82 41.44
CA ASP A 733 -51.10 18.93 42.51
C ASP A 733 -52.07 17.74 42.63
N ASP A 734 -51.54 16.53 42.89
CA ASP A 734 -51.94 15.76 44.07
C ASP A 734 -51.18 14.43 44.23
N ASP A 735 -50.75 14.26 45.48
CA ASP A 735 -50.79 13.05 46.31
C ASP A 735 -49.86 11.82 46.12
N ARG A 736 -49.16 11.57 47.25
CA ARG A 736 -48.96 10.29 47.97
C ARG A 736 -47.93 9.28 47.46
N GLY A 737 -46.75 9.39 48.06
CA GLY A 737 -46.14 8.44 49.01
C GLY A 737 -46.31 6.93 48.81
N LEU A 738 -45.20 6.20 48.90
CA LEU A 738 -44.92 5.25 50.00
C LEU A 738 -43.53 4.61 49.85
N GLN A 739 -42.83 4.58 50.98
CA GLN A 739 -41.62 3.82 51.25
C GLN A 739 -41.87 2.32 51.12
N LEU A 740 -40.84 1.55 50.76
CA LEU A 740 -40.53 0.26 51.40
C LEU A 740 -39.03 -0.09 51.23
N THR A 741 -38.33 -0.04 52.37
CA THR A 741 -37.19 -0.86 52.82
C THR A 741 -37.46 -2.37 52.58
N SER A 742 -36.56 -3.35 52.49
CA SER A 742 -35.11 -3.53 52.68
C SER A 742 -34.75 -5.02 52.37
N THR A 743 -33.45 -5.34 52.29
CA THR A 743 -32.77 -6.59 52.77
C THR A 743 -33.16 -7.95 52.16
N SER A 744 -32.32 -8.59 51.36
CA SER A 744 -31.12 -9.41 51.69
C SER A 744 -31.42 -10.84 52.20
N SER A 745 -30.99 -11.82 51.42
CA SER A 745 -30.27 -13.02 51.83
C SER A 745 -29.40 -13.54 50.69
#